data_AF-A0A2E5JHE2-F1
#
_entry.id   AF-A0A2E5JHE2-F1
#
_cell.length_a   1.000
_cell.length_b   1.000
_cell.length_c   1.000
_cell.angle_alpha   90.00
_cell.angle_beta   90.00
_cell.angle_gamma   90.00
#
_symmetry.space_group_name_H-M   'P 1'
#
loop_
_entity.id
_entity.type
_entity.pdbx_description
1 polymer ?
#
loop_
_entity_poly.entity_id
_entity_poly.type
_entity_poly.pdbx_seq_one_letter_code
_entity_poly.pdbx_strand_id
1 'polypeptide(L)'
;MKVVVRNLLKAKSAFLAVGMLILCACVPSTQSPKKRSVSGGSTTNSPSSVPATFGRIFSDNPVVISGNAEYPTESNFNTLLNATKDLVYLTDAQTLTNPCDPQGVGIYVVTTCYNALPDRLQPPLVNNAKKWAYDANGAEFVQVNAFGHKKKMLDQWFSHQASYVGAFSLLPESSLKKDSALTEQYFSNYAWWFSPSTSLVSWANCDLVDNAFFSPAETAICLGRDLIDPKFWLGQDPTLMYHELGHGLTQVMLNSRNKMEGVGVIPYNSSLAFRSYDEGGVLGEGIADWFSFYVNGRSHFAEWGLGRFLNQSRPLRESDSSHTAAVSEADDARLAYPDYLFYDPNFTENPFEDIHYGGQIISHFLVALTEDIKQECSIDLPSAKQLTVGILHEALAELGDLTSKGHKSGKKGFVNLVDNYDWAYEWLRSYNSINIRKFAQAMARKTYQIAGPGNITFTQCSPAYSKDRIERLWDSYGLLLFKTYNLNGSSHFDPFTLDAPATPAQAIGHQGSALSVSSANRLRTVLVDKSAVKLDPAPGAPPAFVFDDRAQLQAVANSLRQSNGVILSEQLDAELGFNNGNGKISPGEFVGVALNLYNDSNSTIAGVQILASDWQHANSTGKLCANQGDNFPSSEAEGAAPAADPECTLSPIFNAAGGNPNSNLDPVCVVQLNEGSATKWVQQDELLASMDGLTSNDCLGDDPKSCFIRSPKGADVGWMSSIDGKKNWFNTLPQDENGNREIKGHQAVFFEVSPWIAPGTTFICRLRVRFSNCNDCYHDVNYSDDDYLDNDFATGKPFKMVNLQFTVVD
;
A
#
# COMPACT_ATOMS: atom_id res chain seq x y z
N MET A 1 21.05 -23.90 0.56
CA MET A 1 21.40 -23.10 1.76
C MET A 1 21.25 -23.85 3.10
N LYS A 2 21.38 -25.20 3.16
CA LYS A 2 21.04 -26.02 4.35
C LYS A 2 22.21 -26.59 5.18
N VAL A 3 23.46 -26.17 4.95
CA VAL A 3 24.64 -26.79 5.63
C VAL A 3 25.64 -25.79 6.24
N VAL A 4 25.57 -24.49 5.95
CA VAL A 4 26.64 -23.55 6.34
C VAL A 4 26.44 -22.90 7.72
N VAL A 5 25.24 -22.93 8.29
CA VAL A 5 24.92 -22.24 9.58
C VAL A 5 25.46 -22.99 10.82
N ARG A 6 25.82 -24.27 10.72
CA ARG A 6 26.26 -25.06 11.90
C ARG A 6 27.70 -24.79 12.38
N ASN A 7 28.54 -24.10 11.62
CA ASN A 7 29.97 -23.96 11.94
C ASN A 7 30.40 -22.60 12.51
N LEU A 8 29.50 -21.60 12.62
CA LEU A 8 29.85 -20.25 13.10
C LEU A 8 29.66 -20.03 14.62
N LEU A 9 29.07 -20.98 15.35
CA LEU A 9 28.71 -20.84 16.77
C LEU A 9 29.77 -21.29 17.79
N LYS A 10 31.02 -21.57 17.39
CA LYS A 10 32.05 -22.13 18.30
C LYS A 10 33.31 -21.30 18.53
N ALA A 11 33.41 -20.07 18.03
CA ALA A 11 34.60 -19.26 18.25
C ALA A 11 34.25 -17.79 18.52
N LYS A 12 34.03 -17.45 19.79
CA LYS A 12 34.36 -16.14 20.39
C LYS A 12 34.14 -16.20 21.90
N SER A 13 35.20 -16.59 22.60
CA SER A 13 35.35 -16.39 24.04
C SER A 13 36.81 -16.02 24.29
N ALA A 14 37.02 -15.06 25.19
CA ALA A 14 38.27 -14.45 25.64
C ALA A 14 38.81 -13.28 24.80
N PHE A 15 38.65 -12.05 25.29
CA PHE A 15 39.73 -11.35 26.04
C PHE A 15 39.19 -10.10 26.75
N LEU A 16 39.70 -9.85 27.96
CA LEU A 16 39.24 -8.86 28.93
C LEU A 16 40.35 -7.82 29.20
N ALA A 17 39.94 -6.54 29.27
CA ALA A 17 40.42 -5.42 30.10
C ALA A 17 41.83 -4.78 29.90
N VAL A 18 41.89 -3.44 29.79
CA VAL A 18 42.25 -2.45 30.86
C VAL A 18 42.57 -1.05 30.26
N GLY A 19 42.04 0.02 30.88
CA GLY A 19 42.69 1.37 31.02
C GLY A 19 42.03 2.56 30.28
N MET A 20 41.17 3.36 30.93
CA MET A 20 41.38 4.78 31.41
C MET A 20 41.61 5.85 30.30
N LEU A 21 41.02 7.06 30.24
CA LEU A 21 40.61 8.04 31.26
C LEU A 21 39.81 9.22 30.59
N ILE A 22 38.67 9.60 31.20
CA ILE A 22 38.01 10.93 31.41
C ILE A 22 37.97 12.01 30.30
N LEU A 23 36.76 12.54 30.01
CA LEU A 23 36.39 13.98 30.17
C LEU A 23 34.86 14.18 30.15
N CYS A 24 34.36 14.92 31.15
CA CYS A 24 32.96 15.29 31.39
C CYS A 24 32.49 16.47 30.52
N ALA A 25 31.21 16.46 30.12
CA ALA A 25 30.40 17.66 29.95
C ALA A 25 28.92 17.33 30.27
N CYS A 26 28.26 18.26 30.95
CA CYS A 26 26.97 18.09 31.63
C CYS A 26 25.78 17.94 30.68
N VAL A 27 25.03 16.84 30.81
CA VAL A 27 23.69 16.66 30.25
C VAL A 27 22.67 16.61 31.41
N PRO A 28 21.51 17.28 31.32
CA PRO A 28 20.49 17.25 32.36
C PRO A 28 19.96 15.83 32.56
N SER A 29 19.93 15.37 33.81
CA SER A 29 19.42 14.06 34.18
C SER A 29 17.92 13.94 33.92
N THR A 30 17.52 13.21 32.87
CA THR A 30 16.25 12.50 32.88
C THR A 30 16.45 11.21 33.68
N GLN A 31 15.78 11.11 34.82
CA GLN A 31 15.86 9.95 35.69
C GLN A 31 15.39 8.71 34.92
N SER A 32 16.32 7.81 34.60
CA SER A 32 15.98 6.43 34.26
C SER A 32 15.15 5.84 35.42
N PRO A 33 14.01 5.18 35.18
CA PRO A 33 13.28 4.51 36.23
C PRO A 33 14.21 3.47 36.87
N LYS A 34 14.42 3.57 38.19
CA LYS A 34 15.17 2.58 38.96
C LYS A 34 14.65 1.18 38.64
N LYS A 35 15.57 0.28 38.26
CA LYS A 35 15.35 -1.18 38.22
C LYS A 35 14.73 -1.64 39.54
N ARG A 36 13.42 -1.86 39.56
CA ARG A 36 12.75 -2.67 40.57
C ARG A 36 12.69 -4.08 40.02
N SER A 37 13.53 -4.96 40.54
CA SER A 37 13.31 -6.40 40.39
C SER A 37 11.99 -6.73 41.08
N VAL A 38 10.95 -6.99 40.30
CA VAL A 38 9.73 -7.57 40.84
C VAL A 38 10.05 -9.04 41.09
N SER A 39 10.23 -9.41 42.36
CA SER A 39 10.31 -10.80 42.77
C SER A 39 8.95 -11.45 42.53
N GLY A 40 8.77 -12.09 41.37
CA GLY A 40 7.55 -12.80 41.00
C GLY A 40 7.45 -14.13 41.74
N GLY A 41 6.44 -14.26 42.61
CA GLY A 41 5.92 -15.58 42.95
C GLY A 41 5.22 -16.17 41.72
N SER A 42 5.42 -17.45 41.45
CA SER A 42 4.76 -18.16 40.34
C SER A 42 3.24 -17.99 40.42
N THR A 43 2.65 -17.25 39.50
CA THR A 43 1.19 -17.12 39.39
C THR A 43 0.65 -18.41 38.77
N THR A 44 -0.12 -19.21 39.51
CA THR A 44 -0.81 -20.37 38.94
C THR A 44 -1.82 -19.88 37.90
N ASN A 45 -1.57 -20.11 36.61
CA ASN A 45 -2.48 -19.73 35.52
C ASN A 45 -3.34 -20.92 35.09
N SER A 46 -4.44 -21.13 35.80
CA SER A 46 -5.41 -22.21 35.53
C SER A 46 -6.83 -21.67 35.51
N PRO A 47 -7.82 -22.39 34.97
CA PRO A 47 -9.21 -21.90 34.96
C PRO A 47 -9.72 -21.61 36.38
N SER A 48 -9.27 -22.34 37.40
CA SER A 48 -9.61 -22.07 38.81
C SER A 48 -9.08 -20.73 39.36
N SER A 49 -8.08 -20.13 38.70
CA SER A 49 -7.41 -18.89 39.13
C SER A 49 -8.10 -17.59 38.67
N VAL A 50 -9.18 -17.69 37.90
CA VAL A 50 -9.94 -16.56 37.36
C VAL A 50 -11.45 -16.70 37.60
N PRO A 51 -12.18 -15.58 37.72
CA PRO A 51 -13.64 -15.61 37.68
C PRO A 51 -14.17 -16.06 36.31
N ALA A 52 -15.43 -16.50 36.26
CA ALA A 52 -16.10 -16.79 34.99
C ALA A 52 -16.13 -15.53 34.13
N THR A 53 -16.06 -15.71 32.80
CA THR A 53 -15.96 -14.71 31.71
C THR A 53 -14.63 -13.97 31.59
N PHE A 54 -13.71 -14.18 32.55
CA PHE A 54 -12.37 -13.60 32.55
C PHE A 54 -11.30 -14.59 32.14
N GLY A 55 -10.16 -14.05 31.70
CA GLY A 55 -8.94 -14.80 31.44
C GLY A 55 -7.69 -14.03 31.78
N ARG A 56 -6.53 -14.64 31.52
CA ARG A 56 -5.22 -13.99 31.65
C ARG A 56 -4.52 -13.92 30.30
N ILE A 57 -4.01 -12.75 29.97
CA ILE A 57 -3.21 -12.48 28.76
C ILE A 57 -1.91 -11.78 29.16
N PHE A 58 -0.88 -11.78 28.33
CA PHE A 58 0.27 -10.93 28.59
C PHE A 58 -0.12 -9.45 28.45
N SER A 59 0.31 -8.58 29.36
CA SER A 59 0.05 -7.13 29.18
C SER A 59 0.92 -6.48 28.10
N ASP A 60 2.02 -7.13 27.70
CA ASP A 60 2.95 -6.74 26.64
C ASP A 60 3.77 -7.95 26.18
N ASN A 61 4.70 -7.80 25.24
CA ASN A 61 5.59 -8.91 24.91
C ASN A 61 6.53 -9.25 26.09
N PRO A 62 6.87 -10.53 26.28
CA PRO A 62 7.83 -11.02 27.28
C PRO A 62 9.18 -10.33 27.39
N VAL A 63 9.77 -9.81 26.32
CA VAL A 63 11.00 -9.00 26.43
C VAL A 63 10.73 -7.73 27.25
N VAL A 64 9.61 -7.06 26.97
CA VAL A 64 9.20 -5.83 27.63
C VAL A 64 8.72 -6.08 29.05
N ILE A 65 7.89 -7.11 29.28
CA ILE A 65 7.39 -7.46 30.62
C ILE A 65 8.55 -7.80 31.55
N SER A 66 9.52 -8.57 31.07
CA SER A 66 10.66 -9.00 31.87
C SER A 66 11.74 -7.91 32.05
N GLY A 67 11.78 -6.93 31.14
CA GLY A 67 12.88 -5.97 31.05
C GLY A 67 14.21 -6.61 30.63
N ASN A 68 14.15 -7.76 29.95
CA ASN A 68 15.31 -8.52 29.48
C ASN A 68 15.19 -8.78 27.98
N ALA A 69 16.03 -8.11 27.18
CA ALA A 69 16.12 -8.32 25.73
C ALA A 69 16.42 -9.78 25.35
N GLU A 70 17.13 -10.50 26.23
CA GLU A 70 17.54 -11.89 26.03
C GLU A 70 16.63 -12.90 26.77
N TYR A 71 15.39 -12.52 27.12
CA TYR A 71 14.52 -13.31 28.01
C TYR A 71 14.38 -14.77 27.56
N PRO A 72 14.84 -15.82 28.27
CA PRO A 72 14.94 -17.17 27.71
C PRO A 72 13.57 -17.75 27.32
N THR A 73 13.46 -18.39 26.15
CA THR A 73 12.24 -19.09 25.70
C THR A 73 11.96 -20.39 26.45
N GLU A 74 12.98 -20.98 27.08
CA GLU A 74 12.83 -22.15 27.98
C GLU A 74 12.28 -21.76 29.37
N SER A 75 12.02 -20.49 29.62
CA SER A 75 11.50 -20.01 30.90
C SER A 75 10.04 -20.43 31.08
N ASN A 76 9.64 -20.68 32.32
CA ASN A 76 8.23 -20.80 32.66
C ASN A 76 7.54 -19.44 32.46
N PHE A 77 6.84 -19.26 31.34
CA PHE A 77 6.17 -18.00 31.02
C PHE A 77 5.08 -17.60 32.02
N ASN A 78 4.59 -18.50 32.87
CA ASN A 78 3.63 -18.14 33.94
C ASN A 78 4.24 -17.15 34.95
N THR A 79 5.57 -17.07 35.03
CA THR A 79 6.27 -16.10 35.89
C THR A 79 6.15 -14.65 35.40
N LEU A 80 5.79 -14.45 34.13
CA LEU A 80 5.56 -13.14 33.53
C LEU A 80 4.15 -12.61 33.80
N LEU A 81 3.22 -13.49 34.17
CA LEU A 81 1.83 -13.11 34.38
C LEU A 81 1.63 -12.47 35.75
N ASN A 82 0.96 -11.32 35.75
CA ASN A 82 0.54 -10.60 36.93
C ASN A 82 -0.89 -10.98 37.34
N ALA A 83 -1.09 -11.27 38.63
CA ALA A 83 -2.39 -11.69 39.16
C ALA A 83 -3.53 -10.67 38.95
N THR A 84 -3.23 -9.39 38.77
CA THR A 84 -4.21 -8.31 38.64
C THR A 84 -4.14 -7.61 37.29
N LYS A 85 -2.96 -7.20 36.84
CA LYS A 85 -2.76 -6.41 35.61
C LYS A 85 -3.16 -7.17 34.35
N ASP A 86 -2.96 -8.49 34.36
CA ASP A 86 -3.17 -9.36 33.20
C ASP A 86 -4.54 -10.04 33.21
N LEU A 87 -5.35 -9.81 34.26
CA LEU A 87 -6.72 -10.33 34.34
C LEU A 87 -7.66 -9.45 33.51
N VAL A 88 -8.26 -10.02 32.47
CA VAL A 88 -9.12 -9.28 31.53
C VAL A 88 -10.45 -9.98 31.30
N TYR A 89 -11.50 -9.20 31.06
CA TYR A 89 -12.77 -9.72 30.56
C TYR A 89 -12.60 -10.16 29.10
N LEU A 90 -13.04 -11.38 28.76
CA LEU A 90 -12.89 -11.92 27.42
C LEU A 90 -14.23 -12.11 26.73
N THR A 91 -15.06 -13.02 27.24
CA THR A 91 -16.32 -13.39 26.59
C THR A 91 -17.27 -14.08 27.56
N ASP A 92 -18.57 -13.85 27.33
CA ASP A 92 -19.67 -14.57 27.95
C ASP A 92 -19.98 -15.91 27.25
N ALA A 93 -19.37 -16.20 26.12
CA ALA A 93 -19.58 -17.44 25.37
C ALA A 93 -18.80 -18.62 25.98
N GLN A 94 -19.19 -19.85 25.61
CA GLN A 94 -18.44 -21.06 25.95
C GLN A 94 -17.25 -21.29 25.01
N THR A 95 -17.10 -20.47 23.97
CA THR A 95 -15.99 -20.44 23.03
C THR A 95 -15.40 -19.04 22.97
N LEU A 96 -14.16 -18.90 22.49
CA LEU A 96 -13.52 -17.59 22.27
C LEU A 96 -14.15 -16.89 21.06
N THR A 97 -15.35 -16.34 21.24
CA THR A 97 -16.13 -15.62 20.24
C THR A 97 -16.84 -14.43 20.87
N ASN A 98 -16.98 -13.33 20.14
CA ASN A 98 -17.74 -12.16 20.60
C ASN A 98 -18.55 -11.52 19.47
N PRO A 99 -19.70 -10.92 19.81
CA PRO A 99 -20.38 -9.99 18.92
C PRO A 99 -19.63 -8.65 18.84
N CYS A 100 -19.96 -7.85 17.83
CA CYS A 100 -19.60 -6.44 17.77
C CYS A 100 -20.86 -5.58 17.78
N ASP A 101 -20.89 -4.61 18.68
CA ASP A 101 -21.91 -3.57 18.77
C ASP A 101 -21.18 -2.24 18.97
N PRO A 102 -20.75 -1.57 17.88
CA PRO A 102 -19.87 -0.41 18.00
C PRO A 102 -20.52 0.77 18.73
N GLN A 103 -21.85 0.86 18.72
CA GLN A 103 -22.59 1.92 19.40
C GLN A 103 -23.04 1.53 20.82
N GLY A 104 -22.97 0.24 21.19
CA GLY A 104 -23.39 -0.26 22.50
C GLY A 104 -24.90 -0.16 22.76
N VAL A 105 -25.71 -0.02 21.71
CA VAL A 105 -27.17 0.18 21.80
C VAL A 105 -27.98 -0.99 21.23
N GLY A 106 -27.31 -2.03 20.72
CA GLY A 106 -27.95 -3.25 20.21
C GLY A 106 -28.66 -3.10 18.85
N ILE A 107 -28.42 -2.01 18.12
CA ILE A 107 -29.09 -1.73 16.83
C ILE A 107 -28.33 -2.33 15.65
N TYR A 108 -27.02 -2.09 15.58
CA TYR A 108 -26.16 -2.53 14.46
C TYR A 108 -25.16 -3.55 14.99
N VAL A 109 -25.60 -4.80 15.10
CA VAL A 109 -24.84 -5.87 15.75
C VAL A 109 -24.42 -6.93 14.75
N VAL A 110 -23.13 -7.27 14.75
CA VAL A 110 -22.62 -8.48 14.11
C VAL A 110 -22.52 -9.55 15.19
N THR A 111 -23.40 -10.55 15.14
CA THR A 111 -23.61 -11.53 16.23
C THR A 111 -22.40 -12.42 16.49
N THR A 112 -21.68 -12.81 15.44
CA THR A 112 -20.39 -13.50 15.51
C THR A 112 -19.40 -12.66 14.73
N CYS A 113 -18.82 -11.68 15.41
CA CYS A 113 -17.99 -10.67 14.77
C CYS A 113 -16.52 -11.11 14.67
N TYR A 114 -15.99 -11.69 15.75
CA TYR A 114 -14.64 -12.24 15.75
C TYR A 114 -14.53 -13.43 16.69
N ASN A 115 -13.65 -14.36 16.33
CA ASN A 115 -13.37 -15.55 17.12
C ASN A 115 -11.88 -15.95 17.05
N ALA A 116 -11.44 -16.83 17.94
CA ALA A 116 -10.11 -17.43 17.89
C ALA A 116 -10.21 -18.95 17.81
N LEU A 117 -9.41 -19.54 16.94
CA LEU A 117 -9.25 -20.97 16.74
C LEU A 117 -7.76 -21.34 16.93
N PRO A 118 -7.45 -22.62 17.22
CA PRO A 118 -6.07 -23.08 17.23
C PRO A 118 -5.43 -22.92 15.85
N ASP A 119 -6.14 -23.40 14.82
CA ASP A 119 -5.72 -23.39 13.42
C ASP A 119 -6.97 -23.49 12.49
N ARG A 120 -6.80 -23.30 11.18
CA ARG A 120 -7.87 -23.19 10.18
C ARG A 120 -8.89 -24.33 10.19
N LEU A 121 -8.42 -25.56 10.37
CA LEU A 121 -9.27 -26.77 10.31
C LEU A 121 -9.56 -27.36 11.69
N GLN A 122 -9.22 -26.65 12.77
CA GLN A 122 -9.38 -27.13 14.14
C GLN A 122 -10.66 -26.60 14.79
N PRO A 123 -11.32 -27.39 15.65
CA PRO A 123 -12.51 -26.94 16.35
C PRO A 123 -12.19 -25.81 17.36
N PRO A 124 -13.18 -24.97 17.71
CA PRO A 124 -13.02 -23.95 18.73
C PRO A 124 -12.65 -24.53 20.10
N LEU A 125 -11.84 -23.80 20.87
CA LEU A 125 -11.62 -24.09 22.29
C LEU A 125 -12.92 -23.89 23.09
N VAL A 126 -13.43 -24.96 23.71
CA VAL A 126 -14.67 -24.95 24.51
C VAL A 126 -14.37 -24.96 26.00
N ASN A 127 -15.00 -24.04 26.74
CA ASN A 127 -14.90 -23.95 28.20
C ASN A 127 -16.27 -23.67 28.83
N ASN A 128 -16.92 -24.71 29.35
CA ASN A 128 -18.26 -24.62 29.95
C ASN A 128 -18.32 -23.71 31.19
N ALA A 129 -17.20 -23.58 31.92
CA ALA A 129 -17.09 -22.68 33.06
C ALA A 129 -16.80 -21.22 32.66
N LYS A 130 -16.47 -20.97 31.37
CA LYS A 130 -16.10 -19.66 30.81
C LYS A 130 -14.88 -19.05 31.50
N LYS A 131 -13.92 -19.86 31.95
CA LYS A 131 -12.75 -19.41 32.72
C LYS A 131 -11.46 -19.60 31.92
N TRP A 132 -10.94 -18.53 31.36
CA TRP A 132 -9.97 -18.55 30.26
C TRP A 132 -8.53 -18.32 30.76
N ALA A 133 -8.04 -19.23 31.58
CA ALA A 133 -6.68 -19.18 32.12
C ALA A 133 -6.02 -20.54 31.91
N TYR A 134 -4.88 -20.57 31.24
CA TYR A 134 -4.18 -21.78 30.81
C TYR A 134 -2.68 -21.60 31.00
N ASP A 135 -1.91 -22.68 31.05
CA ASP A 135 -0.46 -22.60 31.12
C ASP A 135 0.09 -21.69 30.02
N ALA A 136 0.83 -20.65 30.40
CA ALA A 136 1.38 -19.67 29.47
C ALA A 136 2.33 -20.25 28.39
N ASN A 137 2.78 -21.49 28.59
CA ASN A 137 3.57 -22.26 27.62
C ASN A 137 2.72 -23.14 26.69
N GLY A 138 1.39 -23.13 26.82
CA GLY A 138 0.47 -23.99 26.09
C GLY A 138 -0.29 -23.29 24.95
N ALA A 139 -0.73 -24.08 23.96
CA ALA A 139 -1.44 -23.61 22.77
C ALA A 139 -2.81 -22.96 23.09
N GLU A 140 -3.45 -23.36 24.20
CA GLU A 140 -4.70 -22.74 24.68
C GLU A 140 -4.46 -21.33 25.21
N PHE A 141 -3.32 -21.08 25.87
CA PHE A 141 -2.97 -19.74 26.32
C PHE A 141 -2.75 -18.81 25.12
N VAL A 142 -2.06 -19.26 24.07
CA VAL A 142 -1.84 -18.45 22.87
C VAL A 142 -3.16 -18.04 22.22
N GLN A 143 -4.13 -18.95 22.15
CA GLN A 143 -5.49 -18.63 21.67
C GLN A 143 -6.16 -17.56 22.53
N VAL A 144 -6.09 -17.70 23.86
CA VAL A 144 -6.64 -16.72 24.81
C VAL A 144 -5.94 -15.36 24.68
N ASN A 145 -4.61 -15.36 24.53
CA ASN A 145 -3.78 -14.18 24.36
C ASN A 145 -4.16 -13.43 23.07
N ALA A 146 -4.14 -14.14 21.93
CA ALA A 146 -4.55 -13.63 20.63
C ALA A 146 -5.97 -13.05 20.67
N PHE A 147 -6.92 -13.77 21.27
CA PHE A 147 -8.30 -13.30 21.40
C PHE A 147 -8.41 -12.04 22.28
N GLY A 148 -7.74 -12.01 23.43
CA GLY A 148 -7.78 -10.85 24.33
C GLY A 148 -7.17 -9.59 23.73
N HIS A 149 -6.05 -9.71 22.98
CA HIS A 149 -5.44 -8.58 22.30
C HIS A 149 -6.24 -8.10 21.09
N LYS A 150 -6.81 -9.02 20.30
CA LYS A 150 -7.79 -8.67 19.25
C LYS A 150 -8.98 -7.91 19.83
N LYS A 151 -9.56 -8.43 20.92
CA LYS A 151 -10.66 -7.76 21.65
C LYS A 151 -10.25 -6.36 22.10
N LYS A 152 -9.09 -6.21 22.74
CA LYS A 152 -8.61 -4.91 23.22
C LYS A 152 -8.54 -3.87 22.10
N MET A 153 -7.95 -4.23 20.96
CA MET A 153 -7.83 -3.32 19.82
C MET A 153 -9.20 -3.01 19.19
N LEU A 154 -10.06 -4.01 19.03
CA LEU A 154 -11.40 -3.83 18.47
C LEU A 154 -12.31 -2.99 19.38
N ASP A 155 -12.29 -3.20 20.69
CA ASP A 155 -13.06 -2.38 21.65
C ASP A 155 -12.62 -0.90 21.55
N GLN A 156 -11.31 -0.65 21.50
CA GLN A 156 -10.77 0.70 21.35
C GLN A 156 -11.15 1.31 19.99
N TRP A 157 -10.99 0.56 18.90
CA TRP A 157 -11.41 0.95 17.55
C TRP A 157 -12.88 1.33 17.50
N PHE A 158 -13.79 0.46 17.95
CA PHE A 158 -15.22 0.73 17.90
C PHE A 158 -15.62 1.92 18.76
N SER A 159 -15.05 2.05 19.97
CA SER A 159 -15.28 3.21 20.83
C SER A 159 -14.85 4.51 20.15
N HIS A 160 -13.67 4.53 19.52
CA HIS A 160 -13.16 5.69 18.80
C HIS A 160 -14.01 6.01 17.56
N GLN A 161 -14.40 5.02 16.76
CA GLN A 161 -15.25 5.22 15.57
C GLN A 161 -16.65 5.72 15.95
N ALA A 162 -17.29 5.13 16.97
CA ALA A 162 -18.58 5.59 17.46
C ALA A 162 -18.53 7.03 17.99
N SER A 163 -17.48 7.37 18.72
CA SER A 163 -17.27 8.73 19.21
C SER A 163 -17.02 9.71 18.07
N TYR A 164 -16.16 9.36 17.10
CA TYR A 164 -15.83 10.20 15.95
C TYR A 164 -17.05 10.42 15.04
N VAL A 165 -17.70 9.35 14.57
CA VAL A 165 -18.87 9.43 13.67
C VAL A 165 -20.08 10.03 14.39
N GLY A 166 -20.23 9.78 15.69
CA GLY A 166 -21.27 10.40 16.51
C GLY A 166 -21.10 11.91 16.59
N ALA A 167 -19.89 12.40 16.91
CA ALA A 167 -19.59 13.83 16.92
C ALA A 167 -19.78 14.46 15.54
N PHE A 168 -19.40 13.73 14.49
CA PHE A 168 -19.49 14.18 13.10
C PHE A 168 -20.94 14.35 12.65
N SER A 169 -21.80 13.40 13.00
CA SER A 169 -23.21 13.37 12.59
C SER A 169 -24.01 14.56 13.13
N LEU A 170 -23.56 15.15 14.23
CA LEU A 170 -24.16 16.32 14.88
C LEU A 170 -23.78 17.66 14.24
N LEU A 171 -22.81 17.67 13.32
CA LEU A 171 -22.38 18.90 12.66
C LEU A 171 -23.45 19.44 11.68
N PRO A 172 -23.51 20.76 11.44
CA PRO A 172 -24.37 21.32 10.39
C PRO A 172 -23.94 20.87 8.99
N GLU A 173 -24.87 20.72 8.06
CA GLU A 173 -24.57 20.38 6.65
C GLU A 173 -23.69 21.42 5.94
N SER A 174 -23.60 22.65 6.45
CA SER A 174 -22.74 23.70 5.90
C SER A 174 -21.28 23.64 6.39
N SER A 175 -20.95 22.72 7.30
CA SER A 175 -19.63 22.60 7.94
C SER A 175 -18.78 21.48 7.29
N LEU A 176 -17.74 21.02 8.02
CA LEU A 176 -16.94 19.83 7.69
C LEU A 176 -17.79 18.59 7.35
N LYS A 177 -19.05 18.53 7.81
CA LYS A 177 -19.99 17.46 7.51
C LYS A 177 -20.10 17.11 6.01
N LYS A 178 -20.08 18.11 5.16
CA LYS A 178 -20.21 17.92 3.71
C LYS A 178 -18.95 17.33 3.07
N ASP A 179 -17.78 17.58 3.66
CA ASP A 179 -16.44 17.26 3.13
C ASP A 179 -15.87 15.94 3.67
N SER A 180 -16.62 15.27 4.55
CA SER A 180 -16.25 13.98 5.12
C SER A 180 -16.48 12.82 4.15
N ALA A 181 -15.51 11.92 4.11
CA ALA A 181 -15.60 10.64 3.44
C ALA A 181 -16.56 9.69 4.18
N LEU A 182 -16.79 9.90 5.47
CA LEU A 182 -17.77 9.15 6.25
C LEU A 182 -19.15 9.81 6.23
N THR A 183 -20.21 9.00 6.20
CA THR A 183 -21.60 9.47 6.17
C THR A 183 -22.44 8.83 7.27
N GLU A 184 -23.68 9.30 7.46
CA GLU A 184 -24.61 8.74 8.43
C GLU A 184 -24.96 7.26 8.16
N GLN A 185 -24.72 6.78 6.93
CA GLN A 185 -24.89 5.38 6.55
C GLN A 185 -23.80 4.46 7.12
N TYR A 186 -22.74 4.99 7.73
CA TYR A 186 -21.61 4.21 8.23
C TYR A 186 -22.05 3.03 9.11
N PHE A 187 -22.91 3.29 10.10
CA PHE A 187 -23.41 2.26 10.99
C PHE A 187 -24.52 1.42 10.36
N SER A 188 -25.50 2.06 9.71
CA SER A 188 -26.67 1.36 9.17
C SER A 188 -26.33 0.34 8.09
N ASN A 189 -25.27 0.59 7.32
CA ASN A 189 -24.84 -0.27 6.23
C ASN A 189 -23.62 -1.15 6.61
N TYR A 190 -23.28 -1.22 7.90
CA TYR A 190 -22.16 -2.04 8.39
C TYR A 190 -20.81 -1.69 7.74
N ALA A 191 -20.63 -0.45 7.29
CA ALA A 191 -19.39 0.02 6.65
C ALA A 191 -18.20 0.01 7.64
N TRP A 192 -18.47 -0.03 8.94
CA TRP A 192 -17.49 -0.23 10.01
C TRP A 192 -16.93 -1.65 10.12
N TRP A 193 -17.44 -2.60 9.32
CA TRP A 193 -17.01 -4.00 9.36
C TRP A 193 -16.85 -4.61 7.96
N PHE A 194 -16.36 -5.85 7.90
CA PHE A 194 -16.18 -6.60 6.65
C PHE A 194 -17.52 -6.85 5.94
N SER A 195 -18.51 -7.37 6.66
CA SER A 195 -19.91 -7.49 6.24
C SER A 195 -20.77 -7.86 7.46
N PRO A 196 -22.11 -7.74 7.42
CA PRO A 196 -22.96 -8.14 8.55
C PRO A 196 -22.92 -9.64 8.90
N SER A 197 -22.41 -10.48 8.00
CA SER A 197 -22.31 -11.94 8.18
C SER A 197 -20.86 -12.46 8.24
N THR A 198 -19.86 -11.59 8.14
CA THR A 198 -18.44 -11.99 8.14
C THR A 198 -17.84 -11.91 9.54
N SER A 199 -17.26 -13.03 9.98
CA SER A 199 -16.47 -13.11 11.21
C SER A 199 -14.98 -12.99 10.90
N LEU A 200 -14.25 -12.19 11.68
CA LEU A 200 -12.78 -12.16 11.66
C LEU A 200 -12.21 -13.28 12.53
N VAL A 201 -11.63 -14.29 11.88
CA VAL A 201 -11.04 -15.46 12.54
C VAL A 201 -9.57 -15.21 12.84
N SER A 202 -9.09 -15.61 14.02
CA SER A 202 -7.64 -15.68 14.29
C SER A 202 -7.23 -17.12 14.54
N TRP A 203 -6.32 -17.63 13.72
CA TRP A 203 -5.64 -18.91 13.90
C TRP A 203 -4.39 -18.63 14.74
N ALA A 204 -4.48 -18.91 16.03
CA ALA A 204 -3.48 -18.47 16.98
C ALA A 204 -2.16 -19.28 16.92
N ASN A 205 -2.22 -20.48 16.35
CA ASN A 205 -1.11 -21.43 16.26
C ASN A 205 -1.07 -22.07 14.86
N CYS A 206 -1.17 -21.26 13.81
CA CYS A 206 -1.23 -21.80 12.45
C CYS A 206 0.11 -22.46 12.06
N ASP A 207 0.08 -23.41 11.12
CA ASP A 207 1.28 -24.10 10.61
C ASP A 207 2.06 -23.22 9.61
N LEU A 208 2.40 -22.01 10.05
CA LEU A 208 3.23 -21.05 9.36
C LEU A 208 4.51 -20.85 10.16
N VAL A 209 5.64 -20.82 9.47
CA VAL A 209 6.97 -20.71 10.10
C VAL A 209 7.52 -19.32 9.85
N ASP A 210 8.07 -18.71 10.90
CA ASP A 210 8.74 -17.40 10.91
C ASP A 210 7.89 -16.25 10.35
N ASN A 211 6.56 -16.37 10.42
CA ASN A 211 5.70 -15.35 9.85
C ASN A 211 4.29 -15.33 10.45
N ALA A 212 3.61 -14.19 10.27
CA ALA A 212 2.19 -13.99 10.49
C ALA A 212 1.59 -13.30 9.26
N PHE A 213 0.27 -13.40 9.07
CA PHE A 213 -0.39 -12.63 8.01
C PHE A 213 -1.88 -12.41 8.30
N PHE A 214 -2.42 -11.36 7.69
CA PHE A 214 -3.85 -11.20 7.44
C PHE A 214 -4.19 -11.65 6.01
N SER A 215 -5.24 -12.48 5.88
CA SER A 215 -5.82 -12.90 4.60
C SER A 215 -7.11 -12.12 4.34
N PRO A 216 -7.12 -11.19 3.37
CA PRO A 216 -8.34 -10.49 2.96
C PRO A 216 -9.41 -11.45 2.42
N ALA A 217 -9.00 -12.50 1.70
CA ALA A 217 -9.91 -13.47 1.07
C ALA A 217 -10.67 -14.31 2.10
N GLU A 218 -10.01 -14.71 3.19
CA GLU A 218 -10.63 -15.52 4.25
C GLU A 218 -11.13 -14.66 5.42
N THR A 219 -10.81 -13.37 5.43
CA THR A 219 -11.00 -12.48 6.59
C THR A 219 -10.45 -13.16 7.86
N ALA A 220 -9.19 -13.56 7.79
CA ALA A 220 -8.53 -14.35 8.84
C ALA A 220 -7.10 -13.88 9.11
N ILE A 221 -6.66 -14.03 10.36
CA ILE A 221 -5.29 -13.77 10.81
C ILE A 221 -4.64 -15.10 11.13
N CYS A 222 -3.45 -15.36 10.58
CA CYS A 222 -2.60 -16.51 10.86
C CYS A 222 -1.42 -16.05 11.71
N LEU A 223 -1.29 -16.58 12.93
CA LEU A 223 -0.13 -16.38 13.79
C LEU A 223 0.68 -17.68 13.81
N GLY A 224 1.87 -17.62 13.21
CA GLY A 224 2.73 -18.78 13.07
C GLY A 224 3.54 -19.11 14.32
N ARG A 225 4.62 -19.87 14.09
CA ARG A 225 5.63 -20.25 15.06
C ARG A 225 7.02 -19.87 14.57
N ASP A 226 7.95 -19.78 15.50
CA ASP A 226 9.35 -19.57 15.18
C ASP A 226 10.05 -20.89 14.78
N LEU A 227 10.97 -20.81 13.82
CA LEU A 227 11.73 -21.94 13.31
C LEU A 227 12.84 -22.36 14.26
N ILE A 228 13.48 -21.40 14.93
CA ILE A 228 14.61 -21.63 15.83
C ILE A 228 14.11 -22.21 17.15
N ASP A 229 13.00 -21.69 17.67
CA ASP A 229 12.29 -22.25 18.82
C ASP A 229 10.84 -22.62 18.47
N PRO A 230 10.57 -23.90 18.13
CA PRO A 230 9.23 -24.34 17.77
C PRO A 230 8.24 -24.37 18.95
N LYS A 231 8.69 -24.12 20.19
CA LYS A 231 7.80 -23.94 21.36
C LYS A 231 7.28 -22.50 21.46
N PHE A 232 7.87 -21.57 20.73
CA PHE A 232 7.48 -20.19 20.70
C PHE A 232 6.46 -19.95 19.57
N TRP A 233 5.30 -19.43 19.96
CA TRP A 233 4.28 -19.00 19.00
C TRP A 233 4.28 -17.49 18.89
N LEU A 234 4.20 -17.01 17.66
CA LEU A 234 4.14 -15.58 17.37
C LEU A 234 2.92 -14.91 18.03
N GLY A 235 1.83 -15.65 18.26
CA GLY A 235 0.67 -15.17 19.01
C GLY A 235 0.91 -14.82 20.48
N GLN A 236 2.09 -15.11 21.02
CA GLN A 236 2.50 -14.67 22.37
C GLN A 236 3.07 -13.23 22.36
N ASP A 237 3.46 -12.69 21.20
CA ASP A 237 3.79 -11.26 21.05
C ASP A 237 2.53 -10.50 20.59
N PRO A 238 1.92 -9.65 21.45
CA PRO A 238 0.69 -8.97 21.10
C PRO A 238 0.84 -7.93 20.00
N THR A 239 2.05 -7.42 19.74
CA THR A 239 2.27 -6.42 18.69
C THR A 239 2.03 -7.01 17.29
N LEU A 240 2.31 -8.31 17.09
CA LEU A 240 1.98 -9.02 15.86
C LEU A 240 0.47 -9.10 15.63
N MET A 241 -0.31 -9.41 16.68
CA MET A 241 -1.78 -9.36 16.57
C MET A 241 -2.28 -7.96 16.16
N TYR A 242 -1.70 -6.89 16.70
CA TYR A 242 -2.10 -5.53 16.35
C TYR A 242 -1.74 -5.17 14.91
N HIS A 243 -0.58 -5.59 14.43
CA HIS A 243 -0.14 -5.39 13.05
C HIS A 243 -1.07 -6.12 12.06
N GLU A 244 -1.30 -7.42 12.24
CA GLU A 244 -2.16 -8.19 11.33
C GLU A 244 -3.62 -7.70 11.36
N LEU A 245 -4.13 -7.34 12.55
CA LEU A 245 -5.43 -6.71 12.66
C LEU A 245 -5.45 -5.32 12.01
N GLY A 246 -4.33 -4.61 12.02
CA GLY A 246 -4.13 -3.34 11.34
C GLY A 246 -4.34 -3.42 9.83
N HIS A 247 -3.86 -4.48 9.17
CA HIS A 247 -4.19 -4.75 7.76
C HIS A 247 -5.71 -4.92 7.55
N GLY A 248 -6.36 -5.69 8.41
CA GLY A 248 -7.81 -5.88 8.36
C GLY A 248 -8.60 -4.58 8.54
N LEU A 249 -8.21 -3.74 9.50
CA LEU A 249 -8.84 -2.43 9.70
C LEU A 249 -8.54 -1.46 8.56
N THR A 250 -7.36 -1.53 7.95
CA THR A 250 -7.02 -0.77 6.74
C THR A 250 -7.94 -1.13 5.58
N GLN A 251 -8.23 -2.42 5.38
CA GLN A 251 -9.20 -2.88 4.40
C GLN A 251 -10.61 -2.35 4.70
N VAL A 252 -11.03 -2.30 5.97
CA VAL A 252 -12.30 -1.68 6.39
C VAL A 252 -12.33 -0.18 6.05
N MET A 253 -11.26 0.56 6.37
CA MET A 253 -11.18 2.00 6.10
C MET A 253 -11.28 2.31 4.60
N LEU A 254 -10.51 1.62 3.75
CA LEU A 254 -10.53 1.80 2.29
C LEU A 254 -11.92 1.54 1.68
N ASN A 255 -12.67 0.60 2.24
CA ASN A 255 -13.94 0.13 1.67
C ASN A 255 -15.18 0.68 2.38
N SER A 256 -15.00 1.63 3.29
CA SER A 256 -16.12 2.18 4.08
C SER A 256 -17.14 2.86 3.17
N ARG A 257 -16.72 3.71 2.23
CA ARG A 257 -17.64 4.35 1.27
C ARG A 257 -18.31 3.34 0.34
N ASN A 258 -17.57 2.33 -0.11
CA ASN A 258 -18.11 1.28 -0.98
C ASN A 258 -19.30 0.58 -0.33
N LYS A 259 -19.21 0.32 0.98
CA LYS A 259 -20.27 -0.31 1.77
C LYS A 259 -21.38 0.65 2.17
N MET A 260 -21.11 1.95 2.28
CA MET A 260 -22.14 2.97 2.57
C MET A 260 -23.19 3.08 1.47
N GLU A 261 -22.91 2.70 0.22
CA GLU A 261 -23.96 2.58 -0.81
C GLU A 261 -24.89 1.39 -0.59
N GLY A 262 -24.47 0.41 0.21
CA GLY A 262 -25.19 -0.83 0.51
C GLY A 262 -24.29 -2.06 0.33
N VAL A 263 -24.43 -3.03 1.23
CA VAL A 263 -23.64 -4.27 1.18
C VAL A 263 -23.91 -5.01 -0.13
N GLY A 264 -22.85 -5.33 -0.88
CA GLY A 264 -22.92 -6.04 -2.15
C GLY A 264 -23.33 -5.19 -3.36
N VAL A 265 -23.56 -3.88 -3.18
CA VAL A 265 -23.84 -2.97 -4.30
C VAL A 265 -22.61 -2.77 -5.17
N ILE A 266 -21.44 -2.60 -4.53
CA ILE A 266 -20.14 -2.58 -5.19
C ILE A 266 -19.53 -3.98 -5.04
N PRO A 267 -19.26 -4.69 -6.15
CA PRO A 267 -18.78 -6.07 -6.10
C PRO A 267 -17.28 -6.20 -5.80
N TYR A 268 -16.55 -5.08 -5.80
CA TYR A 268 -15.10 -5.02 -5.60
C TYR A 268 -14.74 -4.44 -4.23
N ASN A 269 -13.55 -4.79 -3.75
CA ASN A 269 -12.91 -4.13 -2.63
C ASN A 269 -11.63 -3.43 -3.11
N SER A 270 -11.45 -2.19 -2.70
CA SER A 270 -10.19 -1.45 -2.82
C SER A 270 -9.13 -2.07 -1.90
N SER A 271 -7.88 -2.04 -2.33
CA SER A 271 -6.70 -2.56 -1.62
C SER A 271 -5.54 -1.58 -1.72
N LEU A 272 -4.63 -1.64 -0.75
CA LEU A 272 -3.33 -0.97 -0.82
C LEU A 272 -2.25 -1.87 -1.44
N ALA A 273 -2.39 -3.19 -1.45
CA ALA A 273 -1.40 -4.08 -2.07
C ALA A 273 -2.02 -4.82 -3.26
N PHE A 274 -1.37 -4.71 -4.42
CA PHE A 274 -1.69 -5.49 -5.64
C PHE A 274 -0.48 -6.30 -6.12
N ARG A 275 0.68 -6.20 -5.46
CA ARG A 275 1.94 -6.88 -5.81
C ARG A 275 2.71 -7.28 -4.56
N SER A 276 3.76 -8.07 -4.74
CA SER A 276 4.73 -8.37 -3.67
C SER A 276 5.50 -7.13 -3.22
N TYR A 277 5.64 -6.11 -4.08
CA TYR A 277 6.09 -4.77 -3.71
C TYR A 277 5.40 -3.74 -4.60
N ASP A 278 4.73 -2.79 -3.97
CA ASP A 278 4.24 -1.54 -4.54
C ASP A 278 4.17 -0.49 -3.42
N GLU A 279 4.02 0.79 -3.77
CA GLU A 279 3.96 1.83 -2.74
C GLU A 279 2.74 1.73 -1.84
N GLY A 280 1.64 1.14 -2.32
CA GLY A 280 0.50 0.92 -1.46
C GLY A 280 0.79 -0.16 -0.41
N GLY A 281 1.53 -1.21 -0.74
CA GLY A 281 2.06 -2.20 0.22
C GLY A 281 2.93 -1.54 1.27
N VAL A 282 3.84 -0.65 0.88
CA VAL A 282 4.63 0.19 1.79
C VAL A 282 3.72 0.99 2.75
N LEU A 283 2.66 1.62 2.25
CA LEU A 283 1.68 2.31 3.09
C LEU A 283 0.97 1.34 4.05
N GLY A 284 0.57 0.17 3.56
CA GLY A 284 -0.13 -0.87 4.32
C GLY A 284 0.67 -1.37 5.51
N GLU A 285 1.95 -1.68 5.31
CA GLU A 285 2.88 -2.12 6.37
C GLU A 285 3.08 -1.04 7.43
N GLY A 286 3.30 0.22 7.01
CA GLY A 286 3.50 1.31 7.94
C GLY A 286 2.27 1.66 8.77
N ILE A 287 1.08 1.57 8.17
CA ILE A 287 -0.19 1.73 8.90
C ILE A 287 -0.39 0.58 9.90
N ALA A 288 -0.10 -0.66 9.49
CA ALA A 288 -0.19 -1.84 10.35
C ALA A 288 0.74 -1.73 11.57
N ASP A 289 2.00 -1.35 11.37
CA ASP A 289 2.97 -1.09 12.43
C ASP A 289 2.50 -0.02 13.42
N TRP A 290 1.90 1.08 12.93
CA TRP A 290 1.37 2.15 13.78
C TRP A 290 0.30 1.68 14.75
N PHE A 291 -0.46 0.62 14.43
CA PHE A 291 -1.47 0.10 15.34
C PHE A 291 -0.90 -0.46 16.65
N SER A 292 0.38 -0.85 16.66
CA SER A 292 1.08 -1.12 17.92
C SER A 292 1.15 0.13 18.81
N PHE A 293 1.55 1.28 18.26
CA PHE A 293 1.50 2.54 19.00
C PHE A 293 0.06 2.92 19.39
N TYR A 294 -0.92 2.73 18.50
CA TYR A 294 -2.33 3.03 18.77
C TYR A 294 -2.87 2.31 20.02
N VAL A 295 -2.66 1.00 20.15
CA VAL A 295 -3.28 0.20 21.22
C VAL A 295 -2.64 0.41 22.60
N ASN A 296 -1.31 0.46 22.69
CA ASN A 296 -0.61 0.52 23.98
C ASN A 296 0.49 1.60 24.06
N GLY A 297 0.66 2.42 23.02
CA GLY A 297 1.64 3.52 23.02
C GLY A 297 3.08 3.05 22.90
N ARG A 298 3.31 1.83 22.38
CA ARG A 298 4.64 1.27 22.21
C ARG A 298 5.40 1.99 21.10
N SER A 299 6.69 2.18 21.30
CA SER A 299 7.59 2.82 20.35
C SER A 299 8.36 1.82 19.48
N HIS A 300 8.06 0.52 19.57
CA HIS A 300 8.76 -0.53 18.86
C HIS A 300 7.81 -1.71 18.65
N PHE A 301 7.89 -2.32 17.48
CA PHE A 301 7.10 -3.45 17.02
C PHE A 301 7.91 -4.76 17.04
N ALA A 302 7.30 -5.80 17.61
CA ALA A 302 7.74 -7.19 17.57
C ALA A 302 9.17 -7.47 18.07
N GLU A 303 9.66 -6.76 19.10
CA GLU A 303 11.01 -6.98 19.68
C GLU A 303 11.24 -8.44 20.07
N TRP A 304 10.17 -9.14 20.47
CA TRP A 304 10.27 -10.53 20.82
C TRP A 304 9.96 -11.46 19.65
N GLY A 305 8.78 -11.32 19.04
CA GLY A 305 8.31 -12.30 18.05
C GLY A 305 9.11 -12.35 16.76
N LEU A 306 9.62 -11.20 16.32
CA LEU A 306 10.41 -11.10 15.08
C LEU A 306 11.84 -10.59 15.36
N GLY A 307 12.02 -9.72 16.36
CA GLY A 307 13.31 -9.12 16.66
C GLY A 307 14.35 -10.11 17.15
N ARG A 308 13.96 -11.02 18.03
CA ARG A 308 14.93 -11.86 18.74
C ARG A 308 15.66 -12.87 17.85
N PHE A 309 14.92 -13.56 17.00
CA PHE A 309 15.44 -14.70 16.23
C PHE A 309 15.57 -14.40 14.74
N LEU A 310 14.76 -13.45 14.23
CA LEU A 310 14.70 -13.13 12.82
C LEU A 310 15.34 -11.77 12.49
N ASN A 311 15.67 -10.94 13.50
CA ASN A 311 16.15 -9.57 13.34
C ASN A 311 15.20 -8.72 12.47
N GLN A 312 13.89 -8.87 12.69
CA GLN A 312 12.84 -8.23 11.90
C GLN A 312 11.94 -7.29 12.73
N SER A 313 12.33 -6.99 13.97
CA SER A 313 11.64 -5.96 14.76
C SER A 313 11.87 -4.58 14.16
N ARG A 314 10.91 -3.69 14.35
CA ARG A 314 10.96 -2.34 13.76
C ARG A 314 10.67 -1.26 14.80
N PRO A 315 11.52 -0.22 14.91
CA PRO A 315 11.20 0.95 15.71
C PRO A 315 10.02 1.70 15.10
N LEU A 316 9.26 2.40 15.94
CA LEU A 316 8.17 3.31 15.55
C LEU A 316 8.53 4.77 15.84
N ARG A 317 9.78 5.03 16.25
CA ARG A 317 10.34 6.34 16.59
C ARG A 317 11.80 6.41 16.21
N GLU A 318 12.20 7.58 15.70
CA GLU A 318 13.57 7.89 15.30
C GLU A 318 14.54 7.90 16.49
N SER A 319 14.04 8.08 17.72
CA SER A 319 14.84 8.06 18.93
C SER A 319 15.27 6.64 19.38
N ASP A 320 14.78 5.58 18.72
CA ASP A 320 15.15 4.21 19.07
C ASP A 320 16.64 3.95 18.80
N SER A 321 17.27 3.19 19.69
CA SER A 321 18.69 2.84 19.61
C SER A 321 19.05 1.91 18.45
N SER A 322 18.07 1.30 17.76
CA SER A 322 18.33 0.54 16.54
C SER A 322 18.75 1.42 15.37
N HIS A 323 18.42 2.72 15.40
CA HIS A 323 18.86 3.64 14.36
C HIS A 323 20.34 4.01 14.47
N THR A 324 20.90 4.54 13.37
CA THR A 324 22.23 5.15 13.41
C THR A 324 22.19 6.44 14.22
N ALA A 325 23.33 6.85 14.78
CA ALA A 325 23.42 8.05 15.62
C ALA A 325 23.07 9.38 14.91
N ALA A 326 22.93 9.37 13.58
CA ALA A 326 22.53 10.54 12.79
C ALA A 326 21.00 10.74 12.75
N VAL A 327 20.22 9.72 13.07
CA VAL A 327 18.76 9.76 13.02
C VAL A 327 18.21 10.23 14.37
N SER A 328 17.26 11.17 14.34
CA SER A 328 16.59 11.65 15.56
C SER A 328 15.20 12.25 15.28
N GLU A 329 14.48 12.63 16.34
CA GLU A 329 13.18 13.29 16.23
C GLU A 329 13.26 14.79 15.83
N ALA A 330 14.45 15.34 15.56
CA ALA A 330 14.60 16.71 15.08
C ALA A 330 14.24 16.83 13.58
N ASP A 331 13.56 17.91 13.19
CA ASP A 331 13.00 18.09 11.85
C ASP A 331 14.01 17.89 10.70
N ASP A 332 15.28 18.27 10.91
CA ASP A 332 16.38 18.15 9.94
C ASP A 332 17.15 16.82 10.01
N ALA A 333 16.86 15.97 11.00
CA ALA A 333 17.55 14.72 11.27
C ALA A 333 16.64 13.48 11.27
N ARG A 334 15.33 13.65 11.03
CA ARG A 334 14.43 12.53 10.71
C ARG A 334 14.87 11.85 9.42
N LEU A 335 14.70 10.54 9.29
CA LEU A 335 14.77 9.91 7.97
C LEU A 335 13.59 10.41 7.13
N ALA A 336 13.82 10.70 5.84
CA ALA A 336 12.82 11.26 4.95
C ALA A 336 12.62 10.37 3.73
N TYR A 337 11.46 10.42 3.09
CA TYR A 337 11.25 9.78 1.80
C TYR A 337 12.17 10.43 0.74
N PRO A 338 12.96 9.65 -0.03
CA PRO A 338 12.89 8.19 -0.20
C PRO A 338 13.93 7.35 0.58
N ASP A 339 14.67 7.93 1.53
CA ASP A 339 15.77 7.26 2.25
C ASP A 339 15.36 5.96 2.95
N TYR A 340 14.09 5.84 3.37
CA TYR A 340 13.56 4.62 4.00
C TYR A 340 13.44 3.41 3.08
N LEU A 341 13.40 3.59 1.76
CA LEU A 341 13.03 2.51 0.83
C LEU A 341 14.04 1.35 0.80
N PHE A 342 15.27 1.58 1.27
CA PHE A 342 16.32 0.56 1.40
C PHE A 342 16.91 0.48 2.82
N TYR A 343 16.29 1.12 3.81
CA TYR A 343 16.86 1.25 5.15
C TYR A 343 16.31 0.19 6.11
N ASP A 344 17.16 -0.76 6.49
CA ASP A 344 16.89 -1.72 7.57
C ASP A 344 17.55 -1.26 8.88
N PRO A 345 16.79 -0.95 9.95
CA PRO A 345 17.35 -0.55 11.23
C PRO A 345 18.14 -1.68 11.92
N ASN A 346 17.88 -2.95 11.59
CA ASN A 346 18.62 -4.08 12.15
C ASN A 346 19.97 -4.29 11.45
N PHE A 347 20.10 -3.81 10.20
CA PHE A 347 21.31 -3.93 9.38
C PHE A 347 21.59 -2.62 8.62
N THR A 348 21.82 -1.54 9.35
CA THR A 348 21.92 -0.17 8.80
C THR A 348 22.99 0.05 7.72
N GLU A 349 23.96 -0.84 7.59
CA GLU A 349 25.01 -0.80 6.57
C GLU A 349 24.65 -1.59 5.29
N ASN A 350 23.55 -2.36 5.30
CA ASN A 350 23.13 -3.26 4.22
C ASN A 350 21.80 -2.81 3.62
N PRO A 351 21.81 -2.09 2.48
CA PRO A 351 20.59 -1.69 1.79
C PRO A 351 19.71 -2.89 1.44
N PHE A 352 18.42 -2.83 1.76
CA PHE A 352 17.49 -3.93 1.48
C PHE A 352 16.10 -3.42 1.10
N GLU A 353 15.63 -3.81 -0.09
CA GLU A 353 14.32 -3.41 -0.63
C GLU A 353 13.22 -4.36 -0.16
N ASP A 354 12.34 -3.82 0.69
CA ASP A 354 11.19 -4.55 1.22
C ASP A 354 10.11 -3.58 1.73
N ILE A 355 8.84 -3.98 1.59
CA ILE A 355 7.69 -3.14 1.95
C ILE A 355 7.61 -2.86 3.45
N HIS A 356 8.04 -3.79 4.31
CA HIS A 356 7.99 -3.64 5.76
C HIS A 356 8.95 -2.55 6.23
N TYR A 357 10.16 -2.52 5.64
CA TYR A 357 11.14 -1.49 5.99
C TYR A 357 10.82 -0.15 5.35
N GLY A 358 10.42 -0.15 4.08
CA GLY A 358 9.92 1.06 3.41
C GLY A 358 8.74 1.67 4.17
N GLY A 359 7.85 0.83 4.73
CA GLY A 359 6.66 1.23 5.47
C GLY A 359 6.94 1.98 6.76
N GLN A 360 8.16 1.86 7.31
CA GLN A 360 8.54 2.59 8.52
C GLN A 360 8.41 4.10 8.36
N ILE A 361 8.55 4.66 7.15
CA ILE A 361 8.30 6.09 6.93
C ILE A 361 6.90 6.50 7.39
N ILE A 362 5.89 5.66 7.12
CA ILE A 362 4.50 5.95 7.45
C ILE A 362 4.22 5.67 8.92
N SER A 363 4.78 4.61 9.50
CA SER A 363 4.60 4.32 10.92
C SER A 363 5.19 5.43 11.80
N HIS A 364 6.40 5.90 11.48
CA HIS A 364 7.06 7.02 12.16
C HIS A 364 6.26 8.31 11.98
N PHE A 365 5.87 8.64 10.74
CA PHE A 365 5.04 9.80 10.43
C PHE A 365 3.73 9.81 11.24
N LEU A 366 3.02 8.68 11.33
CA LEU A 366 1.76 8.61 12.08
C LEU A 366 1.97 8.71 13.60
N VAL A 367 3.09 8.21 14.14
CA VAL A 367 3.45 8.42 15.55
C VAL A 367 3.74 9.90 15.80
N ALA A 368 4.55 10.53 14.96
CA ALA A 368 4.89 11.95 15.08
C ALA A 368 3.66 12.85 14.91
N LEU A 369 2.77 12.56 13.94
CA LEU A 369 1.50 13.26 13.80
C LEU A 369 0.64 13.15 15.07
N THR A 370 0.58 11.96 15.68
CA THR A 370 -0.20 11.77 16.90
C THR A 370 0.36 12.60 18.07
N GLU A 371 1.67 12.59 18.27
CA GLU A 371 2.33 13.36 19.34
C GLU A 371 2.29 14.87 19.07
N ASP A 372 2.42 15.29 17.82
CA ASP A 372 2.37 16.70 17.44
C ASP A 372 0.96 17.27 17.57
N ILE A 373 -0.07 16.50 17.20
CA ILE A 373 -1.48 16.81 17.48
C ILE A 373 -1.70 16.92 18.99
N LYS A 374 -1.26 15.94 19.78
CA LYS A 374 -1.39 15.96 21.24
C LYS A 374 -0.82 17.24 21.83
N GLN A 375 0.38 17.64 21.37
CA GLN A 375 1.07 18.83 21.84
C GLN A 375 0.36 20.11 21.41
N GLU A 376 0.08 20.29 20.11
CA GLU A 376 -0.50 21.52 19.57
C GLU A 376 -1.94 21.72 20.04
N CYS A 377 -2.76 20.67 19.98
CA CYS A 377 -4.15 20.71 20.37
C CYS A 377 -4.35 20.72 21.89
N SER A 378 -3.29 20.50 22.69
CA SER A 378 -3.35 20.39 24.15
C SER A 378 -4.33 19.31 24.66
N ILE A 379 -4.41 18.18 23.96
CA ILE A 379 -5.27 17.04 24.30
C ILE A 379 -4.45 15.88 24.87
N ASP A 380 -5.12 14.88 25.47
CA ASP A 380 -4.42 13.70 25.97
C ASP A 380 -4.08 12.69 24.84
N LEU A 381 -3.19 11.74 25.14
CA LEU A 381 -2.74 10.76 24.15
C LEU A 381 -3.89 9.89 23.59
N PRO A 382 -4.86 9.39 24.39
CA PRO A 382 -6.03 8.70 23.86
C PRO A 382 -6.82 9.55 22.84
N SER A 383 -7.09 10.82 23.16
CA SER A 383 -7.82 11.71 22.25
C SER A 383 -7.02 12.01 20.98
N ALA A 384 -5.70 12.19 21.09
CA ALA A 384 -4.83 12.38 19.91
C ALA A 384 -4.79 11.13 19.01
N LYS A 385 -4.78 9.93 19.59
CA LYS A 385 -4.89 8.67 18.84
C LYS A 385 -6.24 8.52 18.16
N GLN A 386 -7.33 8.89 18.83
CA GLN A 386 -8.67 8.92 18.25
C GLN A 386 -8.73 9.89 17.07
N LEU A 387 -8.16 11.09 17.21
CA LEU A 387 -8.16 12.08 16.14
C LEU A 387 -7.30 11.62 14.95
N THR A 388 -6.12 11.06 15.20
CA THR A 388 -5.22 10.55 14.16
C THR A 388 -5.85 9.38 13.39
N VAL A 389 -6.48 8.42 14.09
CA VAL A 389 -7.17 7.31 13.40
C VAL A 389 -8.41 7.79 12.64
N GLY A 390 -9.10 8.83 13.12
CA GLY A 390 -10.19 9.48 12.39
C GLY A 390 -9.72 10.12 11.08
N ILE A 391 -8.63 10.90 11.13
CA ILE A 391 -7.99 11.50 9.94
C ILE A 391 -7.56 10.41 8.94
N LEU A 392 -6.90 9.35 9.43
CA LEU A 392 -6.48 8.22 8.61
C LEU A 392 -7.66 7.53 7.94
N HIS A 393 -8.74 7.30 8.68
CA HIS A 393 -9.95 6.68 8.16
C HIS A 393 -10.59 7.54 7.07
N GLU A 394 -10.72 8.84 7.27
CA GLU A 394 -11.25 9.77 6.27
C GLU A 394 -10.40 9.79 4.99
N ALA A 395 -9.08 9.77 5.12
CA ALA A 395 -8.17 9.77 3.97
C ALA A 395 -8.27 8.46 3.19
N LEU A 396 -8.24 7.30 3.87
CA LEU A 396 -8.34 5.99 3.23
C LEU A 396 -9.73 5.73 2.64
N ALA A 397 -10.79 6.17 3.30
CA ALA A 397 -12.16 6.04 2.80
C ALA A 397 -12.39 6.87 1.53
N GLU A 398 -11.72 8.02 1.39
CA GLU A 398 -11.73 8.80 0.15
C GLU A 398 -10.88 8.13 -0.95
N LEU A 399 -9.66 7.71 -0.63
CA LEU A 399 -8.74 7.09 -1.59
C LEU A 399 -9.28 5.76 -2.15
N GLY A 400 -9.95 4.96 -1.32
CA GLY A 400 -10.53 3.68 -1.70
C GLY A 400 -11.95 3.76 -2.26
N ASP A 401 -12.50 4.96 -2.49
CA ASP A 401 -13.89 5.13 -2.91
C ASP A 401 -14.14 4.73 -4.37
N LEU A 402 -14.85 3.63 -4.58
CA LEU A 402 -15.32 3.14 -5.88
C LEU A 402 -16.74 3.63 -6.22
N THR A 403 -17.41 4.33 -5.29
CA THR A 403 -18.63 5.11 -5.59
C THR A 403 -18.29 6.38 -6.36
N SER A 404 -17.00 6.75 -6.34
CA SER A 404 -16.40 7.90 -6.99
C SER A 404 -16.92 9.25 -6.49
N LYS A 405 -17.46 9.31 -5.27
CA LYS A 405 -18.01 10.53 -4.67
C LYS A 405 -17.00 11.22 -3.75
N GLY A 406 -16.04 10.50 -3.19
CA GLY A 406 -14.99 10.95 -2.26
C GLY A 406 -15.50 11.38 -0.88
N HIS A 407 -16.60 12.13 -0.82
CA HIS A 407 -17.19 12.66 0.39
C HIS A 407 -18.72 12.74 0.32
N LYS A 408 -19.37 13.19 1.40
CA LYS A 408 -20.82 13.23 1.55
C LYS A 408 -21.51 14.09 0.49
N SER A 409 -21.06 15.33 0.29
CA SER A 409 -21.62 16.22 -0.74
C SER A 409 -20.99 16.02 -2.11
N GLY A 410 -20.02 15.12 -2.21
CA GLY A 410 -19.33 14.83 -3.44
C GLY A 410 -20.28 14.17 -4.43
N LYS A 411 -20.17 14.58 -5.68
CA LYS A 411 -20.95 14.01 -6.78
C LYS A 411 -20.18 12.85 -7.38
N LYS A 412 -20.89 11.98 -8.12
CA LYS A 412 -20.24 10.91 -8.90
C LYS A 412 -19.15 11.55 -9.77
N GLY A 413 -17.93 11.05 -9.66
CA GLY A 413 -16.78 11.46 -10.45
C GLY A 413 -15.86 12.40 -9.72
N PHE A 414 -16.10 12.69 -8.45
CA PHE A 414 -15.24 13.50 -7.60
C PHE A 414 -13.82 12.92 -7.46
N VAL A 415 -13.73 11.59 -7.34
CA VAL A 415 -12.49 10.79 -7.26
C VAL A 415 -12.64 9.49 -8.03
N ASN A 416 -11.51 8.87 -8.39
CA ASN A 416 -11.37 7.53 -8.96
C ASN A 416 -12.18 7.29 -10.25
N LEU A 417 -12.39 8.34 -11.05
CA LEU A 417 -13.15 8.32 -12.32
C LEU A 417 -14.62 7.85 -12.17
N VAL A 418 -15.53 8.24 -13.06
CA VAL A 418 -16.91 7.70 -13.08
C VAL A 418 -17.31 7.18 -14.42
N ASP A 419 -17.72 5.91 -14.45
CA ASP A 419 -18.65 5.37 -15.44
C ASP A 419 -19.49 4.28 -14.73
N ASN A 420 -18.80 3.21 -14.32
CA ASN A 420 -19.32 2.12 -13.50
C ASN A 420 -18.25 1.63 -12.48
N TYR A 421 -18.61 0.65 -11.66
CA TYR A 421 -17.73 0.13 -10.61
C TYR A 421 -16.50 -0.62 -11.15
N ASP A 422 -16.60 -1.25 -12.33
CA ASP A 422 -15.48 -1.94 -12.97
C ASP A 422 -14.40 -0.93 -13.38
N TRP A 423 -14.81 0.20 -13.97
CA TRP A 423 -13.91 1.29 -14.34
C TRP A 423 -13.29 1.95 -13.13
N ALA A 424 -14.06 2.26 -12.08
CA ALA A 424 -13.50 2.86 -10.86
C ALA A 424 -12.46 1.94 -10.20
N TYR A 425 -12.73 0.64 -10.17
CA TYR A 425 -11.79 -0.36 -9.66
C TYR A 425 -10.53 -0.44 -10.51
N GLU A 426 -10.68 -0.52 -11.82
CA GLU A 426 -9.55 -0.55 -12.76
C GLU A 426 -8.72 0.75 -12.69
N TRP A 427 -9.37 1.91 -12.55
CA TRP A 427 -8.70 3.20 -12.38
C TRP A 427 -7.82 3.22 -11.14
N LEU A 428 -8.36 2.75 -10.01
CA LEU A 428 -7.64 2.67 -8.75
C LEU A 428 -6.55 1.60 -8.78
N ARG A 429 -6.69 0.54 -9.58
CA ARG A 429 -5.71 -0.53 -9.69
C ARG A 429 -4.50 -0.12 -10.53
N SER A 430 -4.71 0.49 -11.70
CA SER A 430 -3.65 0.67 -12.71
C SER A 430 -3.36 2.14 -13.07
N TYR A 431 -4.38 2.94 -13.42
CA TYR A 431 -4.19 4.28 -13.98
C TYR A 431 -3.80 5.34 -12.95
N ASN A 432 -4.51 5.38 -11.83
CA ASN A 432 -4.31 6.35 -10.76
C ASN A 432 -4.29 5.70 -9.38
N SER A 433 -3.48 4.65 -9.25
CA SER A 433 -3.29 3.90 -8.02
C SER A 433 -2.87 4.73 -6.81
N ILE A 434 -3.25 4.24 -5.62
CA ILE A 434 -2.82 4.82 -4.35
C ILE A 434 -1.31 4.64 -4.23
N ASN A 435 -0.62 5.75 -4.00
CA ASN A 435 0.83 5.84 -3.88
C ASN A 435 1.17 6.82 -2.73
N ILE A 436 2.45 6.94 -2.37
CA ILE A 436 2.87 7.76 -1.23
C ILE A 436 2.45 9.22 -1.40
N ARG A 437 2.53 9.77 -2.62
CA ARG A 437 2.07 11.14 -2.92
C ARG A 437 0.58 11.32 -2.64
N LYS A 438 -0.29 10.45 -3.18
CA LYS A 438 -1.75 10.54 -3.01
C LYS A 438 -2.14 10.38 -1.54
N PHE A 439 -1.51 9.44 -0.84
CA PHE A 439 -1.71 9.25 0.60
C PHE A 439 -1.33 10.50 1.38
N ALA A 440 -0.13 11.05 1.13
CA ALA A 440 0.34 12.24 1.83
C ALA A 440 -0.56 13.46 1.59
N GLN A 441 -1.02 13.68 0.34
CA GLN A 441 -1.95 14.76 0.03
C GLN A 441 -3.31 14.58 0.71
N ALA A 442 -3.88 13.37 0.66
CA ALA A 442 -5.16 13.08 1.30
C ALA A 442 -5.08 13.25 2.82
N MET A 443 -4.02 12.72 3.45
CA MET A 443 -3.76 12.90 4.89
C MET A 443 -3.60 14.37 5.25
N ALA A 444 -2.87 15.17 4.45
CA ALA A 444 -2.69 16.61 4.71
C ALA A 444 -4.02 17.37 4.58
N ARG A 445 -4.80 17.07 3.53
CA ARG A 445 -6.15 17.59 3.32
C ARG A 445 -7.05 17.29 4.49
N LYS A 446 -7.15 16.02 4.91
CA LYS A 446 -7.99 15.63 6.04
C LYS A 446 -7.50 16.22 7.36
N THR A 447 -6.20 16.29 7.59
CA THR A 447 -5.65 16.96 8.78
C THR A 447 -6.01 18.44 8.82
N TYR A 448 -5.85 19.16 7.70
CA TYR A 448 -6.22 20.57 7.59
C TYR A 448 -7.72 20.78 7.78
N GLN A 449 -8.56 19.96 7.15
CA GLN A 449 -10.01 20.05 7.25
C GLN A 449 -10.49 19.75 8.69
N ILE A 450 -9.92 18.73 9.34
CA ILE A 450 -10.38 18.24 10.65
C ILE A 450 -9.77 19.06 11.80
N ALA A 451 -8.44 19.13 11.88
CA ALA A 451 -7.72 19.76 12.99
C ALA A 451 -7.36 21.24 12.75
N GLY A 452 -7.52 21.74 11.52
CA GLY A 452 -7.18 23.11 11.16
C GLY A 452 -8.23 24.17 11.55
N PRO A 453 -8.01 25.43 11.10
CA PRO A 453 -8.87 26.55 11.48
C PRO A 453 -10.34 26.35 11.06
N GLY A 454 -11.27 26.69 11.96
CA GLY A 454 -12.71 26.69 11.68
C GLY A 454 -13.48 25.46 12.19
N ASN A 455 -12.80 24.40 12.63
CA ASN A 455 -13.43 23.14 13.09
C ASN A 455 -13.06 22.73 14.52
N ILE A 456 -12.53 23.67 15.32
CA ILE A 456 -12.09 23.48 16.71
C ILE A 456 -13.18 22.90 17.64
N THR A 457 -14.46 23.14 17.35
CA THR A 457 -15.58 22.64 18.15
C THR A 457 -15.81 21.14 17.97
N PHE A 458 -15.45 20.58 16.81
CA PHE A 458 -15.55 19.14 16.51
C PHE A 458 -14.37 18.36 17.11
N THR A 459 -13.16 18.88 16.94
CA THR A 459 -11.92 18.15 17.27
C THR A 459 -11.37 18.42 18.65
N GLN A 460 -11.91 19.42 19.37
CA GLN A 460 -11.35 19.95 20.61
C GLN A 460 -9.89 20.44 20.46
N CYS A 461 -9.41 20.60 19.22
CA CYS A 461 -8.04 21.05 18.96
C CYS A 461 -7.96 22.57 19.16
N SER A 462 -7.37 23.00 20.27
CA SER A 462 -7.22 24.41 20.60
C SER A 462 -5.81 24.69 21.17
N PRO A 463 -4.96 25.48 20.49
CA PRO A 463 -5.17 26.14 19.20
C PRO A 463 -5.40 25.18 18.02
N ALA A 464 -5.94 25.71 16.92
CA ALA A 464 -6.12 24.94 15.69
C ALA A 464 -4.77 24.60 15.05
N TYR A 465 -4.67 23.41 14.47
CA TYR A 465 -3.46 22.90 13.83
C TYR A 465 -3.19 23.65 12.51
N SER A 466 -2.23 24.58 12.53
CA SER A 466 -2.01 25.50 11.40
C SER A 466 -1.51 24.79 10.14
N LYS A 467 -1.83 25.34 8.96
CA LYS A 467 -1.27 24.91 7.66
C LYS A 467 0.25 24.81 7.66
N ASP A 468 0.97 25.81 8.16
CA ASP A 468 2.44 25.77 8.19
C ASP A 468 2.99 24.66 9.10
N ARG A 469 2.26 24.27 10.15
CA ARG A 469 2.66 23.15 11.02
C ARG A 469 2.45 21.81 10.34
N ILE A 470 1.33 21.64 9.62
CA ILE A 470 1.08 20.49 8.75
C ILE A 470 2.20 20.36 7.73
N GLU A 471 2.48 21.44 6.97
CA GLU A 471 3.47 21.41 5.90
C GLU A 471 4.88 21.11 6.43
N ARG A 472 5.28 21.69 7.57
CA ARG A 472 6.57 21.37 8.21
C ARG A 472 6.69 19.91 8.62
N LEU A 473 5.65 19.33 9.24
CA LEU A 473 5.69 17.93 9.64
C LEU A 473 5.77 17.02 8.41
N TRP A 474 4.98 17.27 7.37
CA TRP A 474 5.04 16.50 6.12
C TRP A 474 6.40 16.60 5.45
N ASP A 475 6.95 17.82 5.36
CA ASP A 475 8.27 18.04 4.77
C ASP A 475 9.38 17.36 5.58
N SER A 476 9.30 17.35 6.92
CA SER A 476 10.30 16.67 7.77
C SER A 476 10.45 15.17 7.47
N TYR A 477 9.42 14.56 6.89
CA TYR A 477 9.38 13.17 6.45
C TYR A 477 9.53 13.00 4.93
N GLY A 478 9.79 14.08 4.18
CA GLY A 478 9.86 14.04 2.72
C GLY A 478 8.50 13.84 2.04
N LEU A 479 7.39 13.97 2.76
CA LEU A 479 6.03 13.66 2.28
C LEU A 479 5.28 14.87 1.69
N LEU A 480 5.87 16.07 1.63
CA LEU A 480 5.26 17.26 1.00
C LEU A 480 5.35 17.21 -0.54
N LEU A 481 4.93 16.07 -1.11
CA LEU A 481 5.07 15.63 -2.50
C LEU A 481 4.02 16.24 -3.46
N PHE A 482 3.24 17.19 -2.98
CA PHE A 482 2.12 17.79 -3.71
C PHE A 482 2.23 19.32 -3.70
N LYS A 483 1.57 19.96 -4.67
CA LYS A 483 1.55 21.42 -4.82
C LYS A 483 0.30 22.06 -4.25
N THR A 484 -0.81 21.33 -4.21
CA THR A 484 -2.09 21.78 -3.66
C THR A 484 -2.68 20.73 -2.75
N TYR A 485 -3.57 21.15 -1.85
CA TYR A 485 -4.36 20.24 -1.03
C TYR A 485 -5.50 19.57 -1.81
N ASN A 486 -5.68 19.89 -3.11
CA ASN A 486 -6.71 19.36 -4.01
C ASN A 486 -8.10 19.30 -3.31
N LEU A 487 -8.61 20.46 -2.91
CA LEU A 487 -9.90 20.59 -2.20
C LEU A 487 -11.11 20.48 -3.14
N ASN A 488 -10.87 20.64 -4.43
CA ASN A 488 -11.84 20.63 -5.52
C ASN A 488 -11.96 19.26 -6.20
N GLY A 489 -11.11 18.29 -5.86
CA GLY A 489 -11.16 16.93 -6.37
C GLY A 489 -10.61 16.82 -7.79
N SER A 490 -10.72 15.63 -8.39
CA SER A 490 -10.16 15.33 -9.73
C SER A 490 -11.25 15.12 -10.78
N SER A 491 -12.44 15.69 -10.54
CA SER A 491 -13.61 15.44 -11.37
C SER A 491 -13.61 16.19 -12.67
N HIS A 492 -13.83 15.46 -13.76
CA HIS A 492 -13.95 16.04 -15.08
C HIS A 492 -15.35 16.59 -15.39
N PHE A 493 -16.37 16.44 -14.52
CA PHE A 493 -17.76 16.82 -14.83
C PHE A 493 -18.05 18.30 -14.64
N ASP A 494 -19.08 18.81 -15.32
CA ASP A 494 -19.66 20.12 -15.02
C ASP A 494 -20.44 20.11 -13.69
N PRO A 495 -20.21 21.07 -12.76
CA PRO A 495 -20.85 21.10 -11.45
C PRO A 495 -22.37 21.26 -11.48
N PHE A 496 -22.93 21.82 -12.55
CA PHE A 496 -24.35 22.16 -12.66
C PHE A 496 -25.14 21.09 -13.40
N THR A 497 -24.57 20.51 -14.46
CA THR A 497 -25.30 19.56 -15.32
C THR A 497 -24.95 18.10 -15.05
N LEU A 498 -23.78 17.80 -14.44
CA LEU A 498 -23.21 16.45 -14.36
C LEU A 498 -22.90 15.81 -15.72
N ASP A 499 -22.85 16.63 -16.77
CA ASP A 499 -22.43 16.24 -18.10
C ASP A 499 -20.93 16.55 -18.31
N ALA A 500 -20.37 16.10 -19.43
CA ALA A 500 -19.03 16.52 -19.84
C ALA A 500 -18.99 18.05 -20.02
N PRO A 501 -17.99 18.75 -19.45
CA PRO A 501 -17.92 20.20 -19.51
C PRO A 501 -17.55 20.64 -20.94
N ALA A 502 -18.01 21.83 -21.33
CA ALA A 502 -17.69 22.37 -22.66
C ALA A 502 -16.20 22.70 -22.83
N THR A 503 -15.47 22.90 -21.72
CA THR A 503 -14.01 23.08 -21.68
C THR A 503 -13.44 22.44 -20.40
N PRO A 504 -12.16 21.99 -20.38
CA PRO A 504 -11.57 21.45 -19.16
C PRO A 504 -11.54 22.45 -18.00
N ALA A 505 -11.44 23.76 -18.27
CA ALA A 505 -11.52 24.83 -17.27
C ALA A 505 -12.85 24.85 -16.49
N GLN A 506 -13.92 24.26 -17.04
CA GLN A 506 -15.23 24.19 -16.41
C GLN A 506 -15.44 22.91 -15.61
N ALA A 507 -14.50 21.96 -15.64
CA ALA A 507 -14.56 20.76 -14.83
C ALA A 507 -14.53 21.11 -13.33
N ILE A 508 -15.32 20.41 -12.51
CA ILE A 508 -15.36 20.58 -11.05
C ILE A 508 -13.95 20.57 -10.44
N GLY A 509 -13.09 19.65 -10.89
CA GLY A 509 -11.71 19.50 -10.41
C GLY A 509 -10.77 20.65 -10.74
N HIS A 510 -11.20 21.64 -11.52
CA HIS A 510 -10.47 22.88 -11.79
C HIS A 510 -11.24 24.14 -11.37
N GLN A 511 -12.42 23.98 -10.77
CA GLN A 511 -13.19 25.10 -10.25
C GLN A 511 -12.87 25.34 -8.76
N GLY A 512 -12.88 26.61 -8.36
CA GLY A 512 -12.62 27.03 -6.98
C GLY A 512 -11.14 27.36 -6.71
N SER A 513 -10.74 27.32 -5.44
CA SER A 513 -9.36 27.56 -5.03
C SER A 513 -8.72 26.24 -4.60
N ALA A 514 -7.73 25.79 -5.36
CA ALA A 514 -6.80 24.77 -4.91
C ALA A 514 -5.88 25.42 -3.86
N LEU A 515 -6.13 25.14 -2.57
CA LEU A 515 -5.29 25.63 -1.48
C LEU A 515 -3.84 25.19 -1.72
N SER A 516 -2.96 26.13 -2.05
CA SER A 516 -1.57 25.82 -2.45
C SER A 516 -0.66 25.59 -1.25
N VAL A 517 0.33 24.71 -1.41
CA VAL A 517 1.43 24.50 -0.47
C VAL A 517 2.37 25.71 -0.49
N SER A 518 2.87 26.12 0.69
CA SER A 518 3.89 27.16 0.75
C SER A 518 5.23 26.60 0.26
N SER A 519 5.81 27.20 -0.78
CA SER A 519 7.13 26.79 -1.28
C SER A 519 8.23 26.94 -0.23
N ALA A 520 8.09 27.88 0.71
CA ALA A 520 9.04 28.09 1.81
C ALA A 520 9.02 26.95 2.85
N ASN A 521 7.95 26.16 2.90
CA ASN A 521 7.84 25.01 3.81
C ASN A 521 8.42 23.72 3.21
N ARG A 522 8.83 23.72 1.93
CA ARG A 522 9.45 22.56 1.27
C ARG A 522 10.97 22.64 1.35
N LEU A 523 11.55 22.17 2.46
CA LEU A 523 12.99 22.22 2.73
C LEU A 523 13.68 20.87 2.49
N ARG A 524 12.97 19.77 2.74
CA ARG A 524 13.51 18.41 2.66
C ARG A 524 12.88 17.57 1.56
N THR A 525 11.62 17.78 1.22
CA THR A 525 11.02 17.10 0.07
C THR A 525 11.62 17.60 -1.24
N VAL A 526 12.17 16.68 -2.03
CA VAL A 526 12.70 16.96 -3.35
C VAL A 526 11.73 16.48 -4.42
N LEU A 527 11.36 17.37 -5.35
CA LEU A 527 10.57 17.04 -6.53
C LEU A 527 11.47 16.99 -7.77
N VAL A 528 11.25 16.01 -8.65
CA VAL A 528 12.03 15.80 -9.88
C VAL A 528 11.10 15.79 -11.09
N ASP A 529 11.48 16.46 -12.18
CA ASP A 529 10.67 16.46 -13.41
C ASP A 529 10.68 15.08 -14.08
N LYS A 530 9.55 14.65 -14.65
CA LYS A 530 9.41 13.36 -15.33
C LYS A 530 10.34 13.19 -16.52
N SER A 531 10.79 14.31 -17.11
CA SER A 531 11.77 14.34 -18.19
C SER A 531 13.14 13.80 -17.77
N ALA A 532 13.45 13.73 -16.47
CA ALA A 532 14.67 13.13 -15.95
C ALA A 532 14.72 11.61 -16.14
N VAL A 533 13.57 10.94 -16.27
CA VAL A 533 13.51 9.50 -16.55
C VAL A 533 13.65 9.27 -18.06
N LYS A 534 14.59 8.41 -18.43
CA LYS A 534 14.80 7.96 -19.81
C LYS A 534 15.28 6.51 -19.84
N LEU A 535 15.32 5.88 -21.00
CA LEU A 535 16.07 4.63 -21.15
C LEU A 535 17.57 4.89 -20.98
N ASP A 536 18.32 3.92 -20.48
CA ASP A 536 19.76 4.03 -20.27
C ASP A 536 20.48 4.52 -21.54
N PRO A 537 21.14 5.70 -21.50
CA PRO A 537 21.77 6.27 -22.67
C PRO A 537 23.14 5.66 -22.98
N ALA A 538 23.66 4.75 -22.14
CA ALA A 538 24.98 4.16 -22.35
C ALA A 538 25.02 3.38 -23.69
N PRO A 539 26.08 3.53 -24.51
CA PRO A 539 26.19 2.83 -25.77
C PRO A 539 26.08 1.30 -25.59
N GLY A 540 25.11 0.68 -26.28
CA GLY A 540 24.87 -0.75 -26.21
C GLY A 540 24.13 -1.22 -24.95
N ALA A 541 23.67 -0.32 -24.08
CA ALA A 541 22.78 -0.69 -22.99
C ALA A 541 21.46 -1.24 -23.55
N PRO A 542 20.96 -2.38 -23.03
CA PRO A 542 19.67 -2.89 -23.45
C PRO A 542 18.55 -1.93 -22.98
N PRO A 543 17.48 -1.72 -23.76
CA PRO A 543 16.35 -0.90 -23.35
C PRO A 543 15.54 -1.56 -22.22
N ALA A 544 15.57 -2.89 -22.15
CA ALA A 544 14.91 -3.68 -21.12
C ALA A 544 15.62 -5.02 -20.91
N PHE A 545 15.38 -5.63 -19.75
CA PHE A 545 15.73 -7.01 -19.43
C PHE A 545 14.49 -7.89 -19.64
N VAL A 546 14.64 -8.98 -20.40
CA VAL A 546 13.54 -9.90 -20.73
C VAL A 546 13.72 -11.19 -19.93
N PHE A 547 12.63 -11.66 -19.32
CA PHE A 547 12.55 -12.90 -18.55
C PHE A 547 11.60 -13.86 -19.25
N ASP A 548 12.14 -14.96 -19.73
CA ASP A 548 11.43 -16.00 -20.49
C ASP A 548 11.75 -17.41 -19.98
N ASP A 549 12.36 -17.55 -18.78
CA ASP A 549 12.57 -18.87 -18.16
C ASP A 549 11.24 -19.50 -17.74
N ARG A 550 11.00 -20.73 -18.20
CA ARG A 550 9.75 -21.45 -17.97
C ARG A 550 9.41 -21.63 -16.50
N ALA A 551 10.36 -22.07 -15.68
CA ALA A 551 10.10 -22.37 -14.27
C ALA A 551 9.79 -21.08 -13.49
N GLN A 552 10.55 -20.02 -13.77
CA GLN A 552 10.31 -18.70 -13.21
C GLN A 552 8.92 -18.17 -13.58
N LEU A 553 8.54 -18.25 -14.86
CA LEU A 553 7.28 -17.68 -15.33
C LEU A 553 6.06 -18.49 -14.93
N GLN A 554 6.18 -19.81 -14.78
CA GLN A 554 5.13 -20.62 -14.17
C GLN A 554 4.88 -20.18 -12.72
N ALA A 555 5.95 -19.93 -11.95
CA ALA A 555 5.83 -19.44 -10.58
C ALA A 555 5.18 -18.04 -10.53
N VAL A 556 5.58 -17.14 -11.43
CA VAL A 556 4.98 -15.81 -11.56
C VAL A 556 3.51 -15.91 -11.94
N ALA A 557 3.15 -16.64 -12.99
CA ALA A 557 1.77 -16.80 -13.45
C ALA A 557 0.87 -17.36 -12.33
N ASN A 558 1.36 -18.32 -11.55
CA ASN A 558 0.63 -18.85 -10.39
C ASN A 558 0.44 -17.81 -9.29
N SER A 559 1.47 -17.02 -8.97
CA SER A 559 1.37 -15.92 -8.01
C SER A 559 0.36 -14.87 -8.47
N LEU A 560 0.43 -14.46 -9.74
CA LEU A 560 -0.47 -13.50 -10.37
C LEU A 560 -1.94 -13.95 -10.37
N ARG A 561 -2.20 -15.23 -10.65
CA ARG A 561 -3.54 -15.83 -10.57
C ARG A 561 -4.10 -15.74 -9.15
N GLN A 562 -3.28 -16.03 -8.15
CA GLN A 562 -3.70 -16.04 -6.74
C GLN A 562 -3.90 -14.63 -6.16
N SER A 563 -3.01 -13.69 -6.48
CA SER A 563 -3.05 -12.36 -5.89
C SER A 563 -3.97 -11.41 -6.64
N ASN A 564 -4.00 -11.48 -7.98
CA ASN A 564 -4.59 -10.45 -8.83
C ASN A 564 -5.68 -10.97 -9.77
N GLY A 565 -5.98 -12.27 -9.71
CA GLY A 565 -6.96 -12.89 -10.60
C GLY A 565 -6.56 -12.81 -12.07
N VAL A 566 -5.26 -12.77 -12.38
CA VAL A 566 -4.77 -12.72 -13.76
C VAL A 566 -5.19 -13.98 -14.50
N ILE A 567 -5.82 -13.82 -15.66
CA ILE A 567 -6.17 -14.91 -16.57
C ILE A 567 -5.32 -14.74 -17.83
N LEU A 568 -4.53 -15.76 -18.13
CA LEU A 568 -3.76 -15.83 -19.38
C LEU A 568 -4.65 -16.35 -20.51
N SER A 569 -4.30 -15.97 -21.73
CA SER A 569 -4.94 -16.39 -22.97
C SER A 569 -4.92 -17.90 -23.14
N GLU A 570 -6.02 -18.45 -23.66
CA GLU A 570 -6.12 -19.87 -24.03
C GLU A 570 -5.25 -20.24 -25.24
N GLN A 571 -4.72 -19.25 -25.97
CA GLN A 571 -3.80 -19.46 -27.08
C GLN A 571 -2.38 -19.81 -26.59
N LEU A 572 -2.05 -19.52 -25.33
CA LEU A 572 -0.78 -19.91 -24.76
C LEU A 572 -0.84 -21.36 -24.28
N ASP A 573 0.29 -22.06 -24.39
CA ASP A 573 0.44 -23.37 -23.77
C ASP A 573 0.29 -23.23 -22.24
N ALA A 574 -0.60 -24.01 -21.63
CA ALA A 574 -0.91 -23.88 -20.20
C ALA A 574 0.30 -24.14 -19.29
N GLU A 575 1.27 -24.90 -19.80
CA GLU A 575 2.53 -25.23 -19.14
C GLU A 575 3.67 -24.29 -19.56
N LEU A 576 3.40 -23.25 -20.33
CA LEU A 576 4.37 -22.29 -20.86
C LEU A 576 5.53 -22.99 -21.59
N GLY A 577 5.20 -24.00 -22.41
CA GLY A 577 6.19 -24.86 -23.06
C GLY A 577 7.11 -24.18 -24.08
N PHE A 578 6.73 -23.00 -24.59
CA PHE A 578 7.54 -22.21 -25.52
C PHE A 578 8.60 -21.33 -24.83
N ASN A 579 8.40 -21.02 -23.55
CA ASN A 579 9.36 -20.26 -22.75
C ASN A 579 10.67 -21.04 -22.59
N ASN A 580 11.76 -20.46 -23.09
CA ASN A 580 13.01 -21.19 -23.30
C ASN A 580 14.25 -20.60 -22.60
N GLY A 581 14.13 -19.43 -21.97
CA GLY A 581 15.19 -18.78 -21.20
C GLY A 581 16.28 -18.14 -22.05
N ASN A 582 16.02 -17.79 -23.31
CA ASN A 582 17.00 -17.15 -24.21
C ASN A 582 17.16 -15.64 -23.97
N GLY A 583 16.35 -15.04 -23.09
CA GLY A 583 16.34 -13.60 -22.80
C GLY A 583 15.80 -12.75 -23.94
N LYS A 584 14.93 -13.30 -24.79
CA LYS A 584 14.29 -12.65 -25.93
C LYS A 584 12.77 -12.87 -25.89
N ILE A 585 12.08 -12.30 -26.86
CA ILE A 585 10.62 -12.40 -26.99
C ILE A 585 10.32 -13.26 -28.22
N SER A 586 9.76 -14.44 -27.99
CA SER A 586 9.49 -15.45 -29.03
C SER A 586 7.99 -15.83 -29.10
N PRO A 587 7.53 -16.39 -30.24
CA PRO A 587 6.13 -16.78 -30.40
C PRO A 587 5.66 -17.79 -29.34
N GLY A 588 4.46 -17.59 -28.80
CA GLY A 588 3.81 -18.51 -27.85
C GLY A 588 4.27 -18.36 -26.40
N GLU A 589 5.06 -17.33 -26.07
CA GLU A 589 5.60 -17.11 -24.74
C GLU A 589 4.73 -16.19 -23.87
N PHE A 590 4.79 -16.41 -22.56
CA PHE A 590 4.49 -15.39 -21.56
C PHE A 590 5.81 -14.79 -21.11
N VAL A 591 6.07 -13.48 -21.24
CA VAL A 591 7.37 -12.87 -20.95
C VAL A 591 7.28 -11.75 -19.93
N GLY A 592 8.28 -11.67 -19.05
CA GLY A 592 8.48 -10.53 -18.17
C GLY A 592 9.43 -9.50 -18.79
N VAL A 593 9.14 -8.22 -18.64
CA VAL A 593 9.95 -7.12 -19.18
C VAL A 593 10.20 -6.08 -18.10
N ALA A 594 11.47 -5.92 -17.68
CA ALA A 594 11.90 -4.87 -16.76
C ALA A 594 12.68 -3.79 -17.54
N LEU A 595 12.20 -2.55 -17.51
CA LEU A 595 12.82 -1.44 -18.25
C LEU A 595 14.16 -1.04 -17.62
N ASN A 596 15.17 -0.79 -18.46
CA ASN A 596 16.44 -0.24 -18.01
C ASN A 596 16.36 1.29 -17.93
N LEU A 597 15.56 1.77 -16.97
CA LEU A 597 15.33 3.20 -16.75
C LEU A 597 16.56 3.87 -16.13
N TYR A 598 16.84 5.10 -16.54
CA TYR A 598 17.94 5.94 -16.08
C TYR A 598 17.40 7.27 -15.56
N ASN A 599 17.94 7.67 -14.41
CA ASN A 599 17.64 8.95 -13.78
C ASN A 599 18.72 9.97 -14.14
N ASP A 600 18.37 10.94 -14.98
CA ASP A 600 19.26 12.03 -15.39
C ASP A 600 19.23 13.24 -14.46
N SER A 601 18.57 13.15 -13.31
CA SER A 601 18.69 14.17 -12.26
C SER A 601 19.84 13.85 -11.30
N ASN A 602 20.13 14.78 -10.40
CA ASN A 602 21.10 14.57 -9.30
C ASN A 602 20.42 14.03 -8.03
N SER A 603 19.10 13.85 -8.03
CA SER A 603 18.30 13.46 -6.87
C SER A 603 17.68 12.10 -7.12
N THR A 604 17.41 11.34 -6.07
CA THR A 604 16.73 10.05 -6.20
C THR A 604 15.31 10.24 -6.71
N ILE A 605 14.91 9.42 -7.67
CA ILE A 605 13.53 9.27 -8.15
C ILE A 605 12.94 8.09 -7.41
N ALA A 606 11.75 8.21 -6.84
CA ALA A 606 11.18 7.19 -5.97
C ALA A 606 9.70 6.90 -6.25
N GLY A 607 9.30 5.64 -5.99
CA GLY A 607 7.96 5.16 -6.26
C GLY A 607 7.66 5.02 -7.74
N VAL A 608 8.61 4.53 -8.54
CA VAL A 608 8.47 4.45 -10.00
C VAL A 608 7.44 3.38 -10.36
N GLN A 609 6.37 3.81 -11.03
CA GLN A 609 5.35 2.95 -11.58
C GLN A 609 5.48 2.90 -13.09
N ILE A 610 5.49 1.68 -13.63
CA ILE A 610 5.50 1.38 -15.07
C ILE A 610 4.14 0.78 -15.42
N LEU A 611 3.49 1.34 -16.43
CA LEU A 611 2.19 0.89 -16.93
C LEU A 611 2.31 0.38 -18.35
N ALA A 612 1.90 -0.87 -18.52
CA ALA A 612 1.60 -1.53 -19.77
C ALA A 612 0.08 -1.67 -20.00
N SER A 613 -0.75 -1.00 -19.19
CA SER A 613 -2.19 -0.95 -19.39
C SER A 613 -2.55 -0.15 -20.63
N ASP A 614 -3.60 -0.59 -21.30
CA ASP A 614 -4.21 0.08 -22.45
C ASP A 614 -4.48 1.55 -22.16
N TRP A 615 -4.40 2.42 -23.16
CA TRP A 615 -4.56 3.85 -22.95
C TRP A 615 -5.00 4.58 -24.20
N GLN A 616 -5.31 5.87 -24.10
CA GLN A 616 -5.79 6.65 -25.23
C GLN A 616 -4.60 7.18 -26.04
N HIS A 617 -4.25 6.46 -27.12
CA HIS A 617 -3.10 6.81 -27.95
C HIS A 617 -3.30 6.62 -29.45
N ALA A 618 -4.50 6.22 -29.87
CA ALA A 618 -4.98 6.31 -31.24
C ALA A 618 -6.33 7.05 -31.29
N ASN A 619 -6.70 7.51 -32.49
CA ASN A 619 -8.04 8.02 -32.78
C ASN A 619 -9.00 6.88 -33.16
N SER A 620 -10.28 7.21 -33.35
CA SER A 620 -11.36 6.28 -33.72
C SER A 620 -11.13 5.55 -35.04
N THR A 621 -10.25 6.06 -35.91
CA THR A 621 -9.84 5.41 -37.17
C THR A 621 -8.65 4.48 -37.02
N GLY A 622 -8.10 4.31 -35.81
CA GLY A 622 -6.93 3.47 -35.53
C GLY A 622 -5.59 4.16 -35.76
N LYS A 623 -5.57 5.44 -36.17
CA LYS A 623 -4.33 6.20 -36.40
C LYS A 623 -3.74 6.70 -35.09
N LEU A 624 -2.42 6.59 -34.96
CA LEU A 624 -1.71 6.88 -33.71
C LEU A 624 -1.55 8.38 -33.48
N CYS A 625 -1.84 8.82 -32.25
CA CYS A 625 -1.74 10.21 -31.85
C CYS A 625 -0.28 10.62 -31.62
N ALA A 626 0.20 11.59 -32.40
CA ALA A 626 1.59 12.09 -32.37
C ALA A 626 1.88 13.07 -31.20
N ASN A 627 0.86 13.52 -30.48
CA ASN A 627 0.91 14.60 -29.50
C ASN A 627 0.89 14.12 -28.04
N GLN A 628 1.39 12.91 -27.75
CA GLN A 628 1.37 12.29 -26.41
C GLN A 628 2.62 12.58 -25.57
N GLY A 629 3.41 13.60 -25.93
CA GLY A 629 4.59 14.05 -25.19
C GLY A 629 5.91 13.35 -25.55
N ASP A 630 5.90 12.46 -26.55
CA ASP A 630 7.05 11.69 -27.03
C ASP A 630 7.37 11.86 -28.52
N ASN A 631 6.58 12.66 -29.23
CA ASN A 631 6.65 12.86 -30.68
C ASN A 631 6.55 11.55 -31.49
N PHE A 632 5.86 10.54 -30.94
CA PHE A 632 5.63 9.26 -31.60
C PHE A 632 4.15 9.03 -31.93
N PRO A 633 3.82 8.56 -33.14
CA PRO A 633 4.69 8.60 -34.33
C PRO A 633 5.02 10.06 -34.69
N SER A 634 5.96 10.29 -35.61
CA SER A 634 6.11 11.64 -36.16
C SER A 634 4.80 12.06 -36.82
N SER A 635 4.41 13.33 -36.67
CA SER A 635 3.13 13.85 -37.18
C SER A 635 2.96 13.74 -38.70
N GLU A 636 4.04 13.47 -39.43
CA GLU A 636 4.08 13.31 -40.88
C GLU A 636 4.11 11.83 -41.33
N ALA A 637 4.16 10.87 -40.39
CA ALA A 637 4.18 9.45 -40.73
C ALA A 637 2.81 8.97 -41.25
N GLU A 638 2.80 8.01 -42.18
CA GLU A 638 1.57 7.52 -42.82
C GLU A 638 0.57 6.84 -41.85
N GLY A 639 1.04 6.37 -40.70
CA GLY A 639 0.22 5.82 -39.60
C GLY A 639 -0.16 6.83 -38.50
N ALA A 640 0.25 8.10 -38.64
CA ALA A 640 -0.05 9.14 -37.66
C ALA A 640 -1.43 9.77 -37.89
N ALA A 641 -2.13 10.06 -36.80
CA ALA A 641 -3.24 10.99 -36.82
C ALA A 641 -2.73 12.41 -37.12
N PRO A 642 -3.52 13.27 -37.79
CA PRO A 642 -3.14 14.66 -38.00
C PRO A 642 -2.77 15.36 -36.69
N ALA A 643 -1.76 16.24 -36.69
CA ALA A 643 -1.30 16.91 -35.46
C ALA A 643 -2.39 17.72 -34.72
N ALA A 644 -3.43 18.15 -35.43
CA ALA A 644 -4.56 18.90 -34.90
C ALA A 644 -5.83 18.05 -34.72
N ASP A 645 -5.71 16.71 -34.71
CA ASP A 645 -6.85 15.82 -34.51
C ASP A 645 -7.50 16.07 -33.13
N PRO A 646 -8.80 16.44 -33.09
CA PRO A 646 -9.53 16.66 -31.84
C PRO A 646 -9.55 15.44 -30.91
N GLU A 647 -9.58 14.22 -31.45
CA GLU A 647 -9.60 12.98 -30.66
C GLU A 647 -8.24 12.67 -30.01
N CYS A 648 -7.17 13.23 -30.57
CA CYS A 648 -5.83 13.15 -30.00
C CYS A 648 -5.51 14.27 -29.01
N THR A 649 -6.26 15.38 -29.03
CA THR A 649 -6.02 16.56 -28.18
C THR A 649 -6.97 16.64 -26.99
N LEU A 650 -8.15 16.01 -27.07
CA LEU A 650 -9.10 15.90 -25.98
C LEU A 650 -8.93 14.55 -25.27
N SER A 651 -9.39 14.47 -24.02
CA SER A 651 -9.61 13.21 -23.30
C SER A 651 -11.12 12.91 -23.33
N PRO A 652 -11.68 12.38 -24.44
CA PRO A 652 -13.09 12.04 -24.52
C PRO A 652 -13.26 10.60 -24.03
N ILE A 653 -12.86 10.30 -22.80
CA ILE A 653 -13.36 9.10 -22.13
C ILE A 653 -14.87 9.25 -21.89
N PHE A 654 -15.42 10.48 -21.91
CA PHE A 654 -16.82 10.73 -21.64
C PHE A 654 -17.51 11.44 -22.79
N ASN A 655 -18.73 10.99 -23.11
CA ASN A 655 -19.64 11.73 -23.98
C ASN A 655 -20.36 12.82 -23.17
N ALA A 656 -21.10 13.66 -23.89
CA ALA A 656 -21.89 14.75 -23.31
C ALA A 656 -22.99 14.32 -22.33
N ALA A 657 -23.24 13.02 -22.11
CA ALA A 657 -24.18 12.50 -21.11
C ALA A 657 -23.49 11.83 -19.91
N GLY A 658 -22.16 11.97 -19.80
CA GLY A 658 -21.35 11.37 -18.74
C GLY A 658 -21.21 9.85 -18.79
N GLY A 659 -21.71 9.22 -19.86
CA GLY A 659 -21.41 7.82 -20.16
C GLY A 659 -20.04 7.72 -20.84
N ASN A 660 -19.36 6.60 -20.67
CA ASN A 660 -18.15 6.31 -21.44
C ASN A 660 -18.49 5.78 -22.85
N PRO A 661 -18.45 6.60 -23.93
CA PRO A 661 -18.66 6.11 -25.29
C PRO A 661 -17.46 5.27 -25.79
N ASN A 662 -16.30 5.42 -25.16
CA ASN A 662 -15.05 4.79 -25.54
C ASN A 662 -14.73 3.66 -24.55
N SER A 663 -15.47 2.56 -24.68
CA SER A 663 -15.14 1.31 -23.97
C SER A 663 -13.75 0.77 -24.30
N ASN A 664 -13.08 1.30 -25.32
CA ASN A 664 -11.85 0.73 -25.87
C ASN A 664 -10.72 1.75 -25.79
N LEU A 665 -10.06 1.81 -24.63
CA LEU A 665 -8.66 2.26 -24.61
C LEU A 665 -7.86 1.35 -25.55
N ASP A 666 -6.89 1.92 -26.25
CA ASP A 666 -6.15 1.16 -27.25
C ASP A 666 -5.04 0.33 -26.60
N PRO A 667 -4.81 -0.90 -27.09
CA PRO A 667 -3.72 -1.74 -26.62
C PRO A 667 -2.37 -1.05 -26.64
N VAL A 668 -1.56 -1.29 -25.61
CA VAL A 668 -0.28 -0.60 -25.43
C VAL A 668 0.74 -0.87 -26.55
N CYS A 669 0.62 -2.01 -27.24
CA CYS A 669 1.55 -2.45 -28.27
C CYS A 669 0.95 -2.31 -29.68
N VAL A 670 1.74 -1.73 -30.58
CA VAL A 670 1.40 -1.51 -32.00
C VAL A 670 2.47 -2.16 -32.87
N VAL A 671 2.14 -2.42 -34.13
CA VAL A 671 2.96 -3.23 -35.04
C VAL A 671 3.43 -2.45 -36.25
N GLN A 672 4.63 -2.78 -36.73
CA GLN A 672 5.18 -2.20 -37.94
C GLN A 672 4.70 -2.99 -39.17
N LEU A 673 4.05 -2.33 -40.12
CA LEU A 673 3.73 -2.87 -41.44
C LEU A 673 4.57 -2.20 -42.52
N ASN A 674 4.98 -3.02 -43.49
CA ASN A 674 5.67 -2.57 -44.70
C ASN A 674 4.70 -2.70 -45.88
N GLU A 675 4.17 -1.58 -46.36
CA GLU A 675 3.28 -1.52 -47.52
C GLU A 675 3.93 -0.70 -48.64
N GLY A 676 4.28 -1.36 -49.75
CA GLY A 676 4.92 -0.69 -50.89
C GLY A 676 6.30 -0.13 -50.54
N SER A 677 6.44 1.20 -50.58
CA SER A 677 7.69 1.93 -50.27
C SER A 677 7.70 2.60 -48.89
N ALA A 678 6.66 2.40 -48.07
CA ALA A 678 6.51 3.06 -46.78
C ALA A 678 6.37 2.05 -45.64
N THR A 679 6.92 2.43 -44.49
CA THR A 679 6.82 1.69 -43.24
C THR A 679 5.92 2.50 -42.32
N LYS A 680 4.82 1.91 -41.85
CA LYS A 680 3.86 2.55 -40.95
C LYS A 680 3.69 1.76 -39.66
N TRP A 681 3.43 2.47 -38.56
CA TRP A 681 3.01 1.88 -37.29
C TRP A 681 1.49 1.89 -37.21
N VAL A 682 0.91 0.74 -36.93
CA VAL A 682 -0.54 0.52 -36.95
C VAL A 682 -0.98 -0.37 -35.80
N GLN A 683 -2.28 -0.37 -35.51
CA GLN A 683 -2.86 -1.30 -34.55
C GLN A 683 -2.78 -2.74 -35.06
N GLN A 684 -2.84 -3.72 -34.15
CA GLN A 684 -2.56 -5.13 -34.48
C GLN A 684 -3.65 -5.79 -35.34
N ASP A 685 -4.85 -5.22 -35.38
CA ASP A 685 -5.97 -5.65 -36.21
C ASP A 685 -5.68 -5.44 -37.71
N GLU A 686 -4.89 -4.42 -38.09
CA GLU A 686 -4.41 -4.27 -39.47
C GLU A 686 -3.47 -5.41 -39.87
N LEU A 687 -2.59 -5.87 -38.96
CA LEU A 687 -1.74 -7.04 -39.24
C LEU A 687 -2.60 -8.31 -39.36
N LEU A 688 -3.58 -8.51 -38.47
CA LEU A 688 -4.49 -9.65 -38.55
C LEU A 688 -5.22 -9.67 -39.89
N ALA A 689 -5.73 -8.52 -40.35
CA ALA A 689 -6.41 -8.40 -41.63
C ALA A 689 -5.50 -8.68 -42.84
N SER A 690 -4.18 -8.54 -42.69
CA SER A 690 -3.19 -8.84 -43.73
C SER A 690 -2.75 -10.31 -43.77
N MET A 691 -3.11 -11.11 -42.76
CA MET A 691 -2.71 -12.51 -42.63
C MET A 691 -3.80 -13.45 -43.15
N ASP A 692 -3.44 -14.34 -44.08
CA ASP A 692 -4.35 -15.35 -44.60
C ASP A 692 -4.54 -16.50 -43.57
N GLY A 693 -5.80 -16.78 -43.25
CA GLY A 693 -6.19 -17.97 -42.48
C GLY A 693 -6.28 -17.81 -40.95
N LEU A 694 -5.99 -16.62 -40.42
CA LEU A 694 -6.24 -16.28 -39.02
C LEU A 694 -7.57 -15.56 -38.85
N THR A 695 -8.21 -15.80 -37.70
CA THR A 695 -9.48 -15.19 -37.30
C THR A 695 -9.37 -14.59 -35.90
N SER A 696 -10.40 -13.87 -35.44
CA SER A 696 -10.43 -13.35 -34.07
C SER A 696 -10.32 -14.43 -33.00
N ASN A 697 -10.66 -15.69 -33.32
CA ASN A 697 -10.53 -16.82 -32.37
C ASN A 697 -9.07 -17.25 -32.15
N ASP A 698 -8.16 -16.81 -33.01
CA ASP A 698 -6.72 -17.09 -32.91
C ASP A 698 -5.98 -15.98 -32.14
N CYS A 699 -6.70 -14.94 -31.72
CA CYS A 699 -6.14 -13.81 -30.98
C CYS A 699 -5.93 -14.10 -29.50
N LEU A 700 -4.91 -13.44 -28.91
CA LEU A 700 -4.64 -13.54 -27.48
C LEU A 700 -5.79 -13.02 -26.59
N GLY A 701 -6.63 -12.14 -27.10
CA GLY A 701 -7.78 -11.58 -26.40
C GLY A 701 -8.94 -11.29 -27.34
N ASP A 702 -10.06 -10.89 -26.76
CA ASP A 702 -11.31 -10.65 -27.51
C ASP A 702 -11.26 -9.42 -28.43
N ASP A 703 -10.32 -8.49 -28.18
CA ASP A 703 -10.09 -7.33 -29.05
C ASP A 703 -8.99 -7.65 -30.09
N PRO A 704 -9.32 -7.63 -31.40
CA PRO A 704 -8.35 -7.82 -32.48
C PRO A 704 -7.14 -6.86 -32.43
N LYS A 705 -7.27 -5.69 -31.80
CA LYS A 705 -6.14 -4.75 -31.61
C LYS A 705 -5.07 -5.29 -30.66
N SER A 706 -5.37 -6.33 -29.88
CA SER A 706 -4.46 -7.01 -28.94
C SER A 706 -4.11 -8.43 -29.39
N CYS A 707 -4.28 -8.74 -30.68
CA CYS A 707 -4.27 -10.12 -31.18
C CYS A 707 -2.93 -10.86 -31.00
N PHE A 708 -1.80 -10.16 -31.14
CA PHE A 708 -0.46 -10.76 -31.20
C PHE A 708 0.42 -10.48 -29.99
N ILE A 709 0.34 -9.29 -29.41
CA ILE A 709 1.03 -8.91 -28.18
C ILE A 709 0.02 -8.25 -27.24
N ARG A 710 -0.12 -8.79 -26.03
CA ARG A 710 -1.07 -8.29 -25.03
C ARG A 710 -0.43 -8.24 -23.65
N SER A 711 -0.70 -7.21 -22.86
CA SER A 711 -0.41 -7.23 -21.42
C SER A 711 -1.65 -7.70 -20.64
N PRO A 712 -1.59 -8.81 -19.88
CA PRO A 712 -2.75 -9.24 -19.11
C PRO A 712 -3.13 -8.23 -18.02
N LYS A 713 -4.42 -7.95 -17.86
CA LYS A 713 -4.91 -7.13 -16.74
C LYS A 713 -4.48 -7.77 -15.42
N GLY A 714 -3.90 -6.97 -14.53
CA GLY A 714 -3.32 -7.48 -13.30
C GLY A 714 -1.89 -7.96 -13.45
N ALA A 715 -1.29 -7.94 -14.65
CA ALA A 715 0.14 -8.19 -14.96
C ALA A 715 0.79 -6.98 -15.68
N ASP A 716 0.01 -5.91 -15.86
CA ASP A 716 0.22 -4.70 -16.65
C ASP A 716 0.84 -3.53 -15.88
N VAL A 717 1.24 -3.77 -14.62
CA VAL A 717 1.85 -2.78 -13.74
C VAL A 717 3.10 -3.36 -13.10
N GLY A 718 4.21 -2.63 -13.25
CA GLY A 718 5.48 -2.88 -12.58
C GLY A 718 5.87 -1.70 -11.69
N TRP A 719 6.66 -1.98 -10.65
CA TRP A 719 7.10 -1.01 -9.64
C TRP A 719 8.60 -1.12 -9.38
N MET A 720 9.26 0.03 -9.29
CA MET A 720 10.64 0.12 -8.79
C MET A 720 10.62 1.09 -7.61
N SER A 721 11.18 0.67 -6.47
CA SER A 721 11.23 1.50 -5.27
C SER A 721 11.91 2.84 -5.51
N SER A 722 13.12 2.84 -6.09
CA SER A 722 13.82 4.06 -6.46
C SER A 722 14.86 3.87 -7.57
N ILE A 723 15.29 5.00 -8.14
CA ILE A 723 16.43 5.10 -9.06
C ILE A 723 17.33 6.24 -8.57
N ASP A 724 18.55 5.90 -8.18
CA ASP A 724 19.54 6.86 -7.71
C ASP A 724 19.87 7.91 -8.78
N GLY A 725 20.17 9.14 -8.33
CA GLY A 725 20.64 10.20 -9.21
C GLY A 725 21.83 9.76 -10.07
N LYS A 726 21.76 10.03 -11.37
CA LYS A 726 22.78 9.68 -12.37
C LYS A 726 23.06 8.19 -12.54
N LYS A 727 22.18 7.30 -12.09
CA LYS A 727 22.28 5.85 -12.30
C LYS A 727 21.10 5.32 -13.12
N ASN A 728 21.33 4.15 -13.72
CA ASN A 728 20.23 3.31 -14.16
C ASN A 728 19.67 2.53 -12.96
N TRP A 729 18.45 2.05 -13.12
CA TRP A 729 17.72 1.33 -12.09
C TRP A 729 18.46 0.07 -11.65
N PHE A 730 18.98 -0.73 -12.59
CA PHE A 730 19.75 -1.94 -12.27
C PHE A 730 20.93 -1.64 -11.34
N ASN A 731 21.66 -0.55 -11.60
CA ASN A 731 22.79 -0.08 -10.79
C ASN A 731 22.38 0.58 -9.46
N THR A 732 21.08 0.81 -9.24
CA THR A 732 20.52 1.28 -7.96
C THR A 732 20.26 0.10 -7.00
N LEU A 733 19.95 -1.09 -7.53
CA LEU A 733 19.61 -2.25 -6.71
C LEU A 733 20.71 -2.62 -5.69
N PRO A 734 20.35 -3.12 -4.50
CA PRO A 734 21.31 -3.71 -3.59
C PRO A 734 22.05 -4.87 -4.26
N GLN A 735 23.32 -5.06 -3.88
CA GLN A 735 24.09 -6.23 -4.28
C GLN A 735 24.00 -7.30 -3.20
N ASP A 736 23.92 -8.57 -3.62
CA ASP A 736 24.07 -9.71 -2.72
C ASP A 736 25.51 -9.83 -2.20
N GLU A 737 25.75 -10.78 -1.30
CA GLU A 737 27.09 -11.05 -0.73
C GLU A 737 28.15 -11.40 -1.79
N ASN A 738 27.74 -11.80 -3.00
CA ASN A 738 28.61 -12.14 -4.12
C ASN A 738 28.78 -10.97 -5.12
N GLY A 739 28.15 -9.83 -4.87
CA GLY A 739 28.16 -8.66 -5.76
C GLY A 739 27.12 -8.69 -6.88
N ASN A 740 26.25 -9.70 -6.93
CA ASN A 740 25.20 -9.83 -7.93
C ASN A 740 23.98 -8.98 -7.57
N ARG A 741 23.20 -8.61 -8.58
CA ARG A 741 21.95 -7.86 -8.42
C ARG A 741 20.81 -8.73 -8.92
N GLU A 742 19.74 -8.81 -8.16
CA GLU A 742 18.57 -9.60 -8.49
C GLU A 742 17.42 -8.69 -8.95
N ILE A 743 16.85 -8.99 -10.11
CA ILE A 743 15.61 -8.37 -10.57
C ILE A 743 14.44 -9.23 -10.08
N LYS A 744 13.57 -8.63 -9.27
CA LYS A 744 12.37 -9.23 -8.70
C LYS A 744 11.18 -9.03 -9.64
N GLY A 745 10.23 -9.97 -9.64
CA GLY A 745 9.08 -9.96 -10.55
C GLY A 745 8.16 -8.74 -10.47
N HIS A 746 8.11 -8.03 -9.33
CA HIS A 746 7.32 -6.81 -9.20
C HIS A 746 7.86 -5.64 -10.04
N GLN A 747 9.12 -5.71 -10.48
CA GLN A 747 9.82 -4.67 -11.25
C GLN A 747 9.57 -4.80 -12.76
N ALA A 748 8.91 -5.88 -13.17
CA ALA A 748 8.56 -6.16 -14.55
C ALA A 748 7.07 -5.90 -14.81
N VAL A 749 6.77 -5.53 -16.05
CA VAL A 749 5.44 -5.73 -16.67
C VAL A 749 5.48 -7.00 -17.49
N PHE A 750 4.33 -7.65 -17.69
CA PHE A 750 4.28 -8.93 -18.40
C PHE A 750 3.47 -8.84 -19.69
N PHE A 751 3.90 -9.62 -20.69
CA PHE A 751 3.26 -9.70 -22.00
C PHE A 751 3.02 -11.16 -22.39
N GLU A 752 1.94 -11.38 -23.12
CA GLU A 752 1.64 -12.60 -23.86
C GLU A 752 2.02 -12.37 -25.32
N VAL A 753 2.64 -13.38 -25.93
CA VAL A 753 3.06 -13.38 -27.32
C VAL A 753 2.32 -14.50 -28.05
N SER A 754 1.58 -14.14 -29.09
CA SER A 754 0.79 -15.12 -29.85
C SER A 754 1.70 -16.17 -30.48
N PRO A 755 1.33 -17.47 -30.47
CA PRO A 755 2.07 -18.48 -31.23
C PRO A 755 1.96 -18.29 -32.75
N TRP A 756 1.00 -17.48 -33.21
CA TRP A 756 0.73 -17.23 -34.62
C TRP A 756 1.55 -16.09 -35.21
N ILE A 757 2.32 -15.37 -34.39
CA ILE A 757 3.13 -14.26 -34.87
C ILE A 757 4.41 -14.78 -35.54
N ALA A 758 4.69 -14.28 -36.75
CA ALA A 758 5.89 -14.69 -37.47
C ALA A 758 7.16 -14.05 -36.87
N PRO A 759 8.26 -14.81 -36.71
CA PRO A 759 9.57 -14.25 -36.38
C PRO A 759 9.98 -13.18 -37.40
N GLY A 760 10.62 -12.11 -36.92
CA GLY A 760 10.95 -10.91 -37.72
C GLY A 760 9.89 -9.81 -37.66
N THR A 761 8.71 -10.06 -37.08
CA THR A 761 7.69 -9.01 -36.89
C THR A 761 8.12 -8.05 -35.80
N THR A 762 8.05 -6.75 -36.08
CA THR A 762 8.51 -5.70 -35.17
C THR A 762 7.33 -4.99 -34.51
N PHE A 763 7.38 -4.91 -33.18
CA PHE A 763 6.39 -4.23 -32.35
C PHE A 763 7.03 -3.08 -31.60
N ILE A 764 6.19 -2.14 -31.20
CA ILE A 764 6.54 -1.10 -30.24
C ILE A 764 5.44 -1.02 -29.19
N CYS A 765 5.82 -1.20 -27.92
CA CYS A 765 4.93 -1.03 -26.79
C CYS A 765 5.18 0.33 -26.14
N ARG A 766 4.13 1.15 -26.09
CA ARG A 766 4.19 2.55 -25.61
C ARG A 766 3.86 2.62 -24.13
N LEU A 767 4.86 2.32 -23.31
CA LEU A 767 4.72 2.21 -21.86
C LEU A 767 4.67 3.60 -21.22
N ARG A 768 3.95 3.72 -20.10
CA ARG A 768 3.84 4.96 -19.34
C ARG A 768 4.56 4.82 -18.01
N VAL A 769 5.37 5.82 -17.67
CA VAL A 769 6.12 5.86 -16.40
C VAL A 769 5.73 7.09 -15.60
N ARG A 770 5.46 6.92 -14.30
CA ARG A 770 5.32 8.00 -13.32
C ARG A 770 6.01 7.64 -12.02
N PHE A 771 6.19 8.59 -11.11
CA PHE A 771 6.82 8.34 -9.82
C PHE A 771 6.35 9.33 -8.75
N SER A 772 6.44 8.96 -7.47
CA SER A 772 5.77 9.67 -6.37
C SER A 772 6.35 11.05 -6.08
N ASN A 773 7.67 11.22 -6.16
CA ASN A 773 8.32 12.54 -6.07
C ASN A 773 8.44 13.27 -7.40
N CYS A 774 7.55 12.95 -8.35
CA CYS A 774 7.49 13.64 -9.62
C CYS A 774 6.88 15.03 -9.47
N ASN A 775 7.59 16.04 -9.94
CA ASN A 775 7.08 17.40 -10.02
C ASN A 775 5.85 17.41 -10.92
N ASP A 776 6.00 17.15 -12.21
CA ASP A 776 5.03 17.41 -13.28
C ASP A 776 4.23 16.17 -13.76
N CYS A 777 4.07 15.16 -12.89
CA CYS A 777 3.23 13.96 -13.17
C CYS A 777 1.81 14.08 -12.61
N TYR A 778 1.56 15.01 -11.70
CA TYR A 778 0.30 15.06 -10.95
C TYR A 778 -0.48 16.36 -11.12
N HIS A 779 0.10 17.39 -11.73
CA HIS A 779 -0.52 18.71 -11.82
C HIS A 779 -0.56 19.27 -13.24
N ASP A 780 -1.61 20.02 -13.52
CA ASP A 780 -1.79 20.76 -14.77
C ASP A 780 -1.34 22.21 -14.61
N VAL A 781 -0.22 22.54 -15.25
CA VAL A 781 0.35 23.89 -15.29
C VAL A 781 -0.59 24.93 -15.91
N ASN A 782 -1.56 24.51 -16.72
CA ASN A 782 -2.55 25.39 -17.33
C ASN A 782 -3.63 25.84 -16.32
N TYR A 783 -3.73 25.16 -15.17
CA TYR A 783 -4.73 25.41 -14.14
C TYR A 783 -4.08 25.73 -12.79
N SER A 784 -3.06 26.59 -12.78
CA SER A 784 -2.37 27.05 -11.56
C SER A 784 -1.75 25.92 -10.74
N ASP A 785 -1.16 24.93 -11.42
CA ASP A 785 -0.57 23.73 -10.80
C ASP A 785 -1.58 22.91 -9.96
N ASP A 786 -2.86 22.97 -10.30
CA ASP A 786 -3.87 22.08 -9.73
C ASP A 786 -3.70 20.64 -10.20
N ASP A 787 -4.27 19.68 -9.48
CA ASP A 787 -4.11 18.27 -9.81
C ASP A 787 -4.75 17.93 -11.17
N TYR A 788 -4.14 17.03 -11.94
CA TYR A 788 -4.77 16.49 -13.15
C TYR A 788 -6.14 15.90 -12.84
N LEU A 789 -7.07 16.04 -13.78
CA LEU A 789 -8.37 15.38 -13.71
C LEU A 789 -8.17 13.87 -13.86
N ASP A 790 -9.07 13.08 -13.29
CA ASP A 790 -8.91 11.62 -13.32
C ASP A 790 -8.81 11.12 -14.76
N ASN A 791 -9.59 11.65 -15.71
CA ASN A 791 -9.55 11.24 -17.11
C ASN A 791 -8.24 11.57 -17.84
N ASP A 792 -7.43 12.53 -17.36
CA ASP A 792 -6.12 12.79 -17.97
C ASP A 792 -5.18 11.58 -17.79
N PHE A 793 -5.40 10.72 -16.80
CA PHE A 793 -4.61 9.50 -16.58
C PHE A 793 -4.88 8.39 -17.63
N ALA A 794 -5.86 8.54 -18.54
CA ALA A 794 -5.92 7.71 -19.76
C ALA A 794 -4.90 8.14 -20.83
N THR A 795 -4.30 9.32 -20.71
CA THR A 795 -3.49 9.91 -21.78
C THR A 795 -1.99 9.83 -21.45
N GLY A 796 -1.14 10.37 -22.33
CA GLY A 796 0.29 10.54 -22.06
C GLY A 796 0.61 11.71 -21.11
N LYS A 797 -0.32 12.65 -20.85
CA LYS A 797 0.02 13.91 -20.14
C LYS A 797 0.67 13.69 -18.75
N PRO A 798 0.15 12.81 -17.87
CA PRO A 798 0.70 12.63 -16.52
C PRO A 798 1.99 11.79 -16.49
N PHE A 799 2.44 11.28 -17.64
CA PHE A 799 3.45 10.24 -17.69
C PHE A 799 4.65 10.64 -18.55
N LYS A 800 5.79 10.00 -18.26
CA LYS A 800 6.88 9.88 -19.21
C LYS A 800 6.61 8.66 -20.08
N MET A 801 6.46 8.87 -21.38
CA MET A 801 6.34 7.78 -22.35
C MET A 801 7.68 7.10 -22.58
N VAL A 802 7.68 5.77 -22.61
CA VAL A 802 8.81 4.92 -22.94
C VAL A 802 8.39 3.96 -24.05
N ASN A 803 8.94 4.16 -25.23
CA ASN A 803 8.65 3.35 -26.39
C ASN A 803 9.63 2.16 -26.45
N LEU A 804 9.15 0.98 -26.04
CA LEU A 804 9.93 -0.26 -26.10
C LEU A 804 9.70 -0.92 -27.45
N GLN A 805 10.67 -0.80 -28.34
CA GLN A 805 10.67 -1.50 -29.63
C GLN A 805 11.40 -2.84 -29.51
N PHE A 806 10.80 -3.89 -30.06
CA PHE A 806 11.44 -5.20 -30.19
C PHE A 806 10.98 -5.92 -31.45
N THR A 807 11.77 -6.90 -31.88
CA THR A 807 11.43 -7.80 -32.97
C THR A 807 11.21 -9.17 -32.36
N VAL A 808 10.09 -9.83 -32.70
CA VAL A 808 9.86 -11.22 -32.29
C VAL A 808 10.89 -12.10 -32.98
N VAL A 809 11.53 -12.98 -32.23
CA VAL A 809 12.63 -13.82 -32.72
C VAL A 809 12.37 -15.29 -32.46
N ASP A 810 13.10 -16.11 -33.22
CA ASP A 810 13.13 -17.58 -33.19
C ASP A 810 11.90 -18.26 -33.81
#